data_AF-A0AAD9NK46-F1
#
_entry.id   AF-A0AAD9NK46-F1
#
_cell.length_a   1.000
_cell.length_b   1.000
_cell.length_c   1.000
_cell.angle_alpha   90.00
_cell.angle_beta   90.00
_cell.angle_gamma   90.00
#
_symmetry.space_group_name_H-M   'P 1'
#
loop_
_entity.id
_entity.type
_entity.pdbx_description
1 polymer ?
#
loop_
_entity_poly.entity_id
_entity_poly.type
_entity_poly.pdbx_seq_one_letter_code
_entity_poly.pdbx_strand_id
1 'polypeptide(L)'
;METLVYECHIDDTLTFEDMKTMPLIDRLRLMMSCSSEEMYIKNVKRWLLPFLQRCNHTNDGCSDRLMVKYLISMAKIDLGLCLKIFRASKADQPDPIIDSEMLLITVALECIYACESTDQLSNAFAVLECLPERGFGTTSKLLQELHNQVDELECQLSAAEILENNDLSHTIAFIRDTQNDAEEAKKLFTKLTRVAGRKTPALRARQWKMLLADLLALQEKVYHCIKPSTCYEIFVESLLCSGRLDNIQLAGEMVQKSCHQDSDHLHQSSADSPEGAPVWKVPYERAVELVLMAAQEYFDSSANLTDSSMDLARACLNVITDVPQSVLNELDLIQSLSLLNGFGVNILPIQVRMCSDRLELIQKAVDSKPFTYKNSQRLLRLGELLRVGGSSDVERHGRVLKVIAQVALKVQDFSVAYENCYRLMEMGYPDIWPECKELAEAEQFRDIPAKLELLCFAITYCTPKMIEPILRAKCLLETQVNFFRDHFLHGVFSLQVADSKNQSPGDSPFSARGAIRQTKEILSSTNKATRAALLHVSDTRWWTKTLTSLSTAKHERGSEMDDGNRKLERQGCHPFYESVIDGCYSNRVEADYQHYQVPSSGSGLSENILRAGKLEETLTEGRATHPASEVLQQLAEDNLSRDSSLGLAFLLSLPQVITDSVLSLAFLLSLPQVITDSVLSLAFLLSLPQVITDSVLSLAFLLSLPQVITDSVLSLAFLLSLPQVITDSVLSLAFLLSLPQPVDADQCFMKHPTTAVSLQLAMYYYALQIYKTLPQESTPHPDAVYLHSPGDVTKRSLKLAKKYQAEKTSDIEFDPVMSPLADKLLSYNERLMDFAQAQTLQTLNRGIDTCRFAEDAEYRKETILGLAMSLETSVCDTAVSLAQRYNVPLWHVYMTHLEFLFDSGLSTDEIDTRIKQENLLPTLTSCPEEFHARMNKYIYPSIAGTDHEALVHYFSLLDSCPLEPQDTGSVPPITHVKLLRKIKTVASDLDYKKLVDGKMRPLDVICPILNTENVNTLAKLASKIPDKTGGFLHASVVYCAWAVKLFWEGDPAAKKKREVTSTVRATTCVVEVLVHP
;
A
#
# COMPACT_ATOMS: atom_id res chain seq x y z
N MET A 1 73.07 -34.58 -24.94
CA MET A 1 74.21 -34.90 -24.05
C MET A 1 75.43 -34.06 -24.35
N GLU A 2 76.07 -34.17 -25.52
CA GLU A 2 77.32 -33.43 -25.80
C GLU A 2 77.18 -31.91 -25.61
N THR A 3 76.14 -31.29 -26.18
CA THR A 3 75.83 -29.87 -25.98
C THR A 3 75.54 -29.50 -24.50
N LEU A 4 74.93 -30.40 -23.74
CA LEU A 4 74.56 -30.16 -22.33
C LEU A 4 75.78 -30.17 -21.39
N VAL A 5 76.68 -31.12 -21.62
CA VAL A 5 77.87 -31.33 -20.77
C VAL A 5 78.99 -30.35 -21.15
N TYR A 6 79.28 -30.21 -22.45
CA TYR A 6 80.44 -29.42 -22.90
C TYR A 6 80.14 -27.95 -23.19
N GLU A 7 78.92 -27.61 -23.66
CA GLU A 7 78.58 -26.23 -24.01
C GLU A 7 77.72 -25.52 -22.96
N CYS A 8 76.81 -26.25 -22.30
CA CYS A 8 75.94 -25.69 -21.25
C CYS A 8 76.54 -25.83 -19.83
N HIS A 9 77.66 -26.55 -19.67
CA HIS A 9 78.38 -26.76 -18.40
C HIS A 9 77.51 -27.28 -17.24
N ILE A 10 76.60 -28.19 -17.52
CA ILE A 10 75.69 -28.76 -16.50
C ILE A 10 76.39 -29.91 -15.78
N ASP A 11 76.20 -29.99 -14.45
CA ASP A 11 76.87 -30.93 -13.53
C ASP A 11 77.02 -32.36 -14.06
N ASP A 12 78.18 -32.98 -13.73
CA ASP A 12 78.58 -34.35 -14.09
C ASP A 12 77.64 -35.45 -13.53
N THR A 13 76.61 -35.09 -12.77
CA THR A 13 75.66 -36.00 -12.12
C THR A 13 74.49 -36.44 -13.02
N LEU A 14 74.28 -35.80 -14.18
CA LEU A 14 73.17 -36.15 -15.08
C LEU A 14 73.49 -37.39 -15.92
N THR A 15 72.82 -38.52 -15.67
CA THR A 15 73.05 -39.75 -16.45
C THR A 15 72.27 -39.78 -17.77
N PHE A 16 72.70 -40.63 -18.71
CA PHE A 16 71.99 -40.84 -19.98
C PHE A 16 70.59 -41.44 -19.77
N GLU A 17 70.40 -42.27 -18.74
CA GLU A 17 69.08 -42.81 -18.38
C GLU A 17 68.14 -41.72 -17.88
N ASP A 18 68.63 -40.81 -17.02
CA ASP A 18 67.87 -39.65 -16.54
C ASP A 18 67.47 -38.72 -17.69
N MET A 19 68.38 -38.47 -18.63
CA MET A 19 68.05 -37.68 -19.81
C MET A 19 66.99 -38.38 -20.66
N LYS A 20 66.99 -39.72 -20.78
CA LYS A 20 66.03 -40.46 -21.62
C LYS A 20 64.63 -40.48 -21.02
N THR A 21 64.49 -40.50 -19.69
CA THR A 21 63.21 -40.48 -18.96
C THR A 21 62.63 -39.07 -18.80
N MET A 22 63.48 -38.03 -18.85
CA MET A 22 63.06 -36.63 -18.68
C MET A 22 62.14 -36.13 -19.81
N PRO A 23 61.08 -35.37 -19.50
CA PRO A 23 60.23 -34.73 -20.52
C PRO A 23 61.01 -33.79 -21.43
N LEU A 24 60.62 -33.68 -22.71
CA LEU A 24 61.31 -32.82 -23.68
C LEU A 24 61.38 -31.34 -23.27
N ILE A 25 60.38 -30.85 -22.53
CA ILE A 25 60.33 -29.48 -22.03
C ILE A 25 61.36 -29.23 -20.91
N ASP A 26 61.60 -30.22 -20.05
CA ASP A 26 62.57 -30.09 -18.96
C ASP A 26 63.99 -30.19 -19.50
N ARG A 27 64.22 -30.97 -20.57
CA ARG A 27 65.47 -30.95 -21.32
C ARG A 27 65.76 -29.57 -21.92
N LEU A 28 64.75 -28.91 -22.50
CA LEU A 28 64.86 -27.54 -23.04
C LEU A 28 65.21 -26.52 -21.96
N ARG A 29 64.54 -26.57 -20.80
CA ARG A 29 64.83 -25.70 -19.66
C ARG A 29 66.26 -25.91 -19.15
N LEU A 30 66.68 -27.16 -19.03
CA LEU A 30 68.01 -27.53 -18.59
C LEU A 30 69.08 -27.09 -19.60
N MET A 31 68.81 -27.11 -20.91
CA MET A 31 69.72 -26.53 -21.92
C MET A 31 69.90 -25.01 -21.76
N MET A 32 68.88 -24.30 -21.30
CA MET A 32 68.90 -22.84 -21.21
C MET A 32 69.25 -22.31 -19.81
N SER A 33 69.30 -23.14 -18.77
CA SER A 33 69.45 -22.72 -17.37
C SER A 33 70.77 -22.02 -17.06
N CYS A 34 71.84 -22.31 -17.81
CA CYS A 34 73.16 -21.70 -17.65
C CYS A 34 73.41 -20.52 -18.60
N SER A 35 72.38 -20.05 -19.32
CA SER A 35 72.49 -18.92 -20.24
C SER A 35 72.49 -17.60 -19.48
N SER A 36 73.54 -16.80 -19.63
CA SER A 36 73.51 -15.41 -19.15
C SER A 36 72.55 -14.56 -20.00
N GLU A 37 72.01 -13.50 -19.40
CA GLU A 37 71.05 -12.60 -20.05
C GLU A 37 71.59 -11.96 -21.35
N GLU A 38 72.91 -11.75 -21.44
CA GLU A 38 73.61 -11.18 -22.60
C GLU A 38 73.80 -12.19 -23.73
N MET A 39 74.12 -13.44 -23.40
CA MET A 39 74.34 -14.51 -24.38
C MET A 39 73.06 -15.26 -24.76
N TYR A 40 71.94 -14.92 -24.12
CA TYR A 40 70.67 -15.64 -24.23
C TYR A 40 70.22 -15.86 -25.68
N ILE A 41 70.19 -14.82 -26.52
CA ILE A 41 69.78 -14.92 -27.93
C ILE A 41 70.73 -15.79 -28.76
N LYS A 42 72.04 -15.68 -28.49
CA LYS A 42 73.06 -16.48 -29.18
C LYS A 42 72.90 -17.97 -28.83
N ASN A 43 72.62 -18.26 -27.56
CA ASN A 43 72.37 -19.61 -27.06
C ASN A 43 71.04 -20.17 -27.57
N VAL A 44 69.99 -19.35 -27.70
CA VAL A 44 68.72 -19.76 -28.35
C VAL A 44 68.99 -20.24 -29.78
N LYS A 45 69.75 -19.48 -30.57
CA LYS A 45 70.09 -19.88 -31.95
C LYS A 45 71.00 -21.10 -32.03
N ARG A 46 71.96 -21.22 -31.11
CA ARG A 46 72.96 -22.30 -31.12
C ARG A 46 72.44 -23.62 -30.53
N TRP A 47 71.59 -23.56 -29.50
CA TRP A 47 71.19 -24.72 -28.70
C TRP A 47 69.70 -25.04 -28.86
N LEU A 48 68.84 -24.05 -28.68
CA LEU A 48 67.38 -24.23 -28.63
C LEU A 48 66.79 -24.58 -30.00
N LEU A 49 67.08 -23.78 -31.04
CA LEU A 49 66.52 -23.98 -32.40
C LEU A 49 66.95 -25.34 -33.00
N PRO A 50 68.23 -25.74 -32.97
CA PRO A 50 68.64 -27.05 -33.51
C PRO A 50 68.06 -28.23 -32.72
N PHE A 51 67.79 -28.06 -31.43
CA PHE A 51 67.08 -29.07 -30.65
C PHE A 51 65.61 -29.19 -31.06
N LEU A 52 64.90 -28.06 -31.22
CA LEU A 52 63.51 -28.04 -31.69
C LEU A 52 63.36 -28.63 -33.10
N GLN A 53 64.28 -28.31 -34.00
CA GLN A 53 64.32 -28.89 -35.36
C GLN A 53 64.50 -30.43 -35.32
N ARG A 54 65.40 -30.95 -34.47
CA ARG A 54 65.56 -32.40 -34.27
C ARG A 54 64.29 -33.06 -33.74
N CYS A 55 63.56 -32.41 -32.85
CA CYS A 55 62.28 -32.90 -32.35
C CYS A 55 61.20 -32.91 -33.45
N ASN A 56 61.21 -31.94 -34.36
CA ASN A 56 60.26 -31.86 -35.47
C ASN A 56 60.42 -33.01 -36.47
N HIS A 57 61.67 -33.46 -36.71
CA HIS A 57 61.94 -34.64 -37.54
C HIS A 57 61.34 -35.94 -36.99
N THR A 58 61.07 -36.01 -35.69
CA THR A 58 60.47 -37.19 -35.05
C THR A 58 58.95 -37.14 -34.95
N ASN A 59 58.36 -35.94 -34.87
CA ASN A 59 56.91 -35.69 -34.81
C ASN A 59 56.63 -34.30 -35.38
N ASP A 60 55.86 -34.23 -36.46
CA ASP A 60 55.54 -32.96 -37.12
C ASP A 60 54.69 -32.05 -36.21
N GLY A 61 55.01 -30.74 -36.16
CA GLY A 61 54.37 -29.76 -35.28
C GLY A 61 54.80 -29.80 -33.79
N CYS A 62 55.76 -30.67 -33.42
CA CYS A 62 56.26 -30.77 -32.05
C CYS A 62 57.14 -29.56 -31.66
N SER A 63 57.83 -28.97 -32.64
CA SER A 63 58.73 -27.82 -32.44
C SER A 63 57.97 -26.58 -31.94
N ASP A 64 56.96 -26.14 -32.67
CA ASP A 64 56.12 -24.98 -32.33
C ASP A 64 55.46 -25.16 -30.95
N ARG A 65 54.89 -26.35 -30.69
CA ARG A 65 54.24 -26.64 -29.40
C ARG A 65 55.22 -26.64 -28.22
N LEU A 66 56.46 -27.09 -28.42
CA LEU A 66 57.49 -27.07 -27.37
C LEU A 66 58.04 -25.65 -27.15
N MET A 67 58.18 -24.86 -28.22
CA MET A 67 58.58 -23.45 -28.16
C MET A 67 57.56 -22.63 -27.37
N VAL A 68 56.28 -22.76 -27.73
CA VAL A 68 55.13 -22.15 -27.02
C VAL A 68 55.18 -22.50 -25.53
N LYS A 69 55.24 -23.80 -25.18
CA LYS A 69 55.28 -24.26 -23.79
C LYS A 69 56.51 -23.76 -23.02
N TYR A 70 57.66 -23.66 -23.67
CA TYR A 70 58.88 -23.14 -23.05
C TYR A 70 58.73 -21.67 -22.72
N LEU A 71 58.32 -20.86 -23.71
CA LEU A 71 58.15 -19.41 -23.55
C LEU A 71 57.07 -19.06 -22.52
N ILE A 72 55.93 -19.77 -22.50
CA ILE A 72 54.92 -19.60 -21.44
C ILE A 72 55.53 -19.87 -20.06
N SER A 73 56.34 -20.92 -19.91
CA SER A 73 56.90 -21.24 -18.60
C SER A 73 57.94 -20.23 -18.12
N MET A 74 58.60 -19.53 -19.04
CA MET A 74 59.47 -18.40 -18.71
C MET A 74 58.63 -17.16 -18.39
N ALA A 75 57.62 -16.87 -19.21
CA ALA A 75 56.73 -15.72 -19.08
C ALA A 75 55.95 -15.68 -17.76
N LYS A 76 55.65 -16.85 -17.17
CA LYS A 76 55.06 -16.94 -15.82
C LYS A 76 55.88 -16.22 -14.75
N ILE A 77 57.20 -16.26 -14.87
CA ILE A 77 58.15 -15.75 -13.87
C ILE A 77 58.64 -14.36 -14.28
N ASP A 78 59.06 -14.19 -15.54
CA ASP A 78 59.57 -12.93 -16.07
C ASP A 78 59.41 -12.83 -17.60
N LEU A 79 58.73 -11.78 -18.06
CA LEU A 79 58.54 -11.47 -19.48
C LEU A 79 59.81 -10.91 -20.14
N GLY A 80 60.82 -10.45 -19.38
CA GLY A 80 62.03 -9.82 -19.90
C GLY A 80 62.84 -10.70 -20.85
N LEU A 81 63.03 -11.98 -20.51
CA LEU A 81 63.73 -12.93 -21.38
C LEU A 81 62.91 -13.29 -22.63
N CYS A 82 61.58 -13.35 -22.51
CA CYS A 82 60.69 -13.55 -23.65
C CYS A 82 60.73 -12.35 -24.60
N LEU A 83 60.74 -11.12 -24.08
CA LEU A 83 60.85 -9.88 -24.85
C LEU A 83 62.10 -9.84 -25.74
N LYS A 84 63.25 -10.35 -25.27
CA LYS A 84 64.46 -10.45 -26.11
C LYS A 84 64.23 -11.35 -27.32
N ILE A 85 63.50 -12.46 -27.16
CA ILE A 85 63.18 -13.39 -28.25
C ILE A 85 62.21 -12.72 -29.24
N PHE A 86 61.21 -11.98 -28.76
CA PHE A 86 60.29 -11.22 -29.62
C PHE A 86 61.00 -10.12 -30.41
N ARG A 87 61.90 -9.35 -29.76
CA ARG A 87 62.73 -8.32 -30.45
C ARG A 87 63.62 -8.92 -31.53
N ALA A 88 64.16 -10.12 -31.30
CA ALA A 88 64.96 -10.86 -32.28
C ALA A 88 64.12 -11.56 -33.37
N SER A 89 62.78 -11.54 -33.26
CA SER A 89 61.83 -12.11 -34.23
C SER A 89 61.05 -11.05 -35.00
N LYS A 90 61.42 -9.76 -34.90
CA LYS A 90 60.83 -8.69 -35.71
C LYS A 90 61.14 -8.89 -37.19
N ALA A 91 60.24 -8.46 -38.08
CA ALA A 91 60.37 -8.60 -39.53
C ALA A 91 61.65 -7.94 -40.12
N ASP A 92 62.22 -6.94 -39.43
CA ASP A 92 63.44 -6.24 -39.85
C ASP A 92 64.74 -7.01 -39.58
N GLN A 93 64.68 -8.15 -38.88
CA GLN A 93 65.87 -8.94 -38.52
C GLN A 93 66.24 -9.93 -39.63
N PRO A 94 67.54 -10.08 -39.96
CA PRO A 94 68.00 -10.91 -41.08
C PRO A 94 67.88 -12.43 -40.84
N ASP A 95 67.61 -12.85 -39.60
CA ASP A 95 67.49 -14.26 -39.19
C ASP A 95 66.55 -14.33 -37.96
N PRO A 96 65.22 -14.35 -38.17
CA PRO A 96 64.23 -14.37 -37.10
C PRO A 96 64.28 -15.68 -36.31
N ILE A 97 63.96 -15.64 -35.02
CA ILE A 97 63.87 -16.87 -34.21
C ILE A 97 62.53 -17.58 -34.48
N ILE A 98 61.47 -16.80 -34.71
CA ILE A 98 60.13 -17.27 -35.07
C ILE A 98 59.76 -16.64 -36.41
N ASP A 99 59.74 -17.46 -37.47
CA ASP A 99 59.44 -16.99 -38.84
C ASP A 99 57.94 -16.91 -39.14
N SER A 100 57.11 -17.66 -38.41
CA SER A 100 55.66 -17.72 -38.63
C SER A 100 54.94 -16.61 -37.89
N GLU A 101 54.29 -15.72 -38.64
CA GLU A 101 53.45 -14.62 -38.12
C GLU A 101 52.36 -15.11 -37.17
N MET A 102 51.65 -16.20 -37.52
CA MET A 102 50.61 -16.76 -36.66
C MET A 102 51.19 -17.32 -35.35
N LEU A 103 52.36 -17.96 -35.40
CA LEU A 103 53.01 -18.50 -34.20
C LEU A 103 53.51 -17.37 -33.31
N LEU A 104 54.08 -16.30 -33.89
CA LEU A 104 54.57 -15.14 -33.15
C LEU A 104 53.44 -14.46 -32.36
N ILE A 105 52.28 -14.23 -33.00
CA ILE A 105 51.09 -13.65 -32.34
C ILE A 105 50.56 -14.58 -31.24
N THR A 106 50.42 -15.89 -31.54
CA THR A 106 49.88 -16.87 -30.58
C THR A 106 50.77 -16.96 -29.33
N VAL A 107 52.08 -17.04 -29.51
CA VAL A 107 53.05 -17.13 -28.41
C VAL A 107 53.05 -15.83 -27.59
N ALA A 108 52.97 -14.66 -28.23
CA ALA A 108 52.90 -13.38 -27.53
C ALA A 108 51.65 -13.27 -26.64
N LEU A 109 50.48 -13.59 -27.19
CA LEU A 109 49.22 -13.64 -26.45
C LEU A 109 49.33 -14.59 -25.25
N GLU A 110 49.76 -15.83 -25.46
CA GLU A 110 49.87 -16.83 -24.39
C GLU A 110 50.93 -16.46 -23.33
N CYS A 111 52.04 -15.81 -23.71
CA CYS A 111 53.04 -15.34 -22.77
C CYS A 111 52.51 -14.19 -21.90
N ILE A 112 51.82 -13.22 -22.50
CA ILE A 112 51.29 -12.06 -21.78
C ILE A 112 50.16 -12.49 -20.83
N TYR A 113 49.26 -13.38 -21.26
CA TYR A 113 48.22 -13.92 -20.39
C TYR A 113 48.74 -14.86 -19.29
N ALA A 114 49.89 -15.52 -19.50
CA ALA A 114 50.49 -16.40 -18.50
C ALA A 114 51.31 -15.66 -17.44
N CYS A 115 51.61 -14.37 -17.63
CA CYS A 115 52.40 -13.59 -16.69
C CYS A 115 51.63 -13.41 -15.36
N GLU A 116 52.22 -13.91 -14.26
CA GLU A 116 51.64 -13.81 -12.91
C GLU A 116 52.07 -12.52 -12.19
N SER A 117 53.10 -11.83 -12.69
CA SER A 117 53.60 -10.57 -12.13
C SER A 117 52.81 -9.35 -12.60
N THR A 118 52.50 -8.44 -11.68
CA THR A 118 51.79 -7.17 -11.94
C THR A 118 52.70 -6.02 -12.37
N ASP A 119 54.01 -6.20 -12.28
CA ASP A 119 54.99 -5.10 -12.30
C ASP A 119 55.67 -4.96 -13.67
N GLN A 120 55.26 -5.81 -14.63
CA GLN A 120 55.91 -5.99 -15.92
C GLN A 120 55.09 -5.45 -17.09
N LEU A 121 54.17 -4.51 -16.83
CA LEU A 121 53.29 -3.92 -17.85
C LEU A 121 54.08 -3.28 -19.00
N SER A 122 55.17 -2.59 -18.68
CA SER A 122 56.08 -2.00 -19.68
C SER A 122 56.69 -3.03 -20.63
N ASN A 123 57.04 -4.23 -20.12
CA ASN A 123 57.53 -5.32 -20.95
C ASN A 123 56.40 -5.89 -21.83
N ALA A 124 55.17 -5.95 -21.34
CA ALA A 124 54.03 -6.44 -22.11
C ALA A 124 53.69 -5.53 -23.30
N PHE A 125 53.68 -4.20 -23.11
CA PHE A 125 53.58 -3.23 -24.22
C PHE A 125 54.75 -3.38 -25.20
N ALA A 126 55.97 -3.55 -24.71
CA ALA A 126 57.12 -3.77 -25.59
C ALA A 126 57.06 -5.08 -26.39
N VAL A 127 56.39 -6.13 -25.87
CA VAL A 127 56.10 -7.36 -26.63
C VAL A 127 55.04 -7.09 -27.70
N LEU A 128 53.98 -6.34 -27.38
CA LEU A 128 52.94 -5.93 -28.33
C LEU A 128 53.54 -5.13 -29.51
N GLU A 129 54.44 -4.19 -29.26
CA GLU A 129 55.18 -3.42 -30.28
C GLU A 129 56.12 -4.27 -31.17
N CYS A 130 56.35 -5.54 -30.81
CA CYS A 130 57.13 -6.47 -31.64
C CYS A 130 56.25 -7.28 -32.61
N LEU A 131 54.92 -7.18 -32.50
CA LEU A 131 53.99 -7.91 -33.35
C LEU A 131 53.84 -7.26 -34.72
N PRO A 132 53.54 -8.06 -35.76
CA PRO A 132 53.33 -7.54 -37.11
C PRO A 132 52.03 -6.74 -37.22
N GLU A 133 52.10 -5.63 -37.95
CA GLU A 133 50.97 -4.74 -38.18
C GLU A 133 49.91 -5.39 -39.10
N ARG A 134 48.67 -4.92 -38.99
CA ARG A 134 47.54 -5.44 -39.76
C ARG A 134 47.65 -5.12 -41.26
N GLY A 135 48.27 -6.04 -41.99
CA GLY A 135 48.07 -6.26 -43.41
C GLY A 135 49.08 -5.63 -44.36
N PHE A 136 49.71 -6.48 -45.17
CA PHE A 136 49.71 -6.44 -46.63
C PHE A 136 49.89 -7.87 -47.18
N GLY A 137 48.82 -8.68 -47.27
CA GLY A 137 48.88 -10.06 -47.80
C GLY A 137 47.57 -10.85 -47.72
N THR A 138 47.54 -12.05 -48.32
CA THR A 138 46.39 -12.98 -48.35
C THR A 138 46.07 -13.49 -46.93
N THR A 139 45.21 -12.79 -46.20
CA THR A 139 44.91 -13.10 -44.79
C THR A 139 43.99 -14.32 -44.66
N SER A 140 44.52 -15.39 -44.10
CA SER A 140 43.70 -16.52 -43.62
C SER A 140 42.72 -16.03 -42.54
N LYS A 141 41.50 -16.61 -42.49
CA LYS A 141 40.51 -16.32 -41.44
C LYS A 141 41.08 -16.48 -40.02
N LEU A 142 42.02 -17.40 -39.85
CA LEU A 142 42.68 -17.66 -38.57
C LEU A 142 43.60 -16.50 -38.14
N LEU A 143 44.31 -15.88 -39.09
CA LEU A 143 45.19 -14.74 -38.81
C LEU A 143 44.37 -13.50 -38.45
N GLN A 144 43.22 -13.31 -39.11
CA GLN A 144 42.30 -12.23 -38.77
C GLN A 144 41.74 -12.35 -37.34
N GLU A 145 41.41 -13.57 -36.91
CA GLU A 145 40.99 -13.86 -35.54
C GLU A 145 42.10 -13.56 -34.52
N LEU A 146 43.35 -13.97 -34.82
CA LEU A 146 44.49 -13.65 -33.98
C LEU A 146 44.73 -12.15 -33.87
N HIS A 147 44.59 -11.37 -34.94
CA HIS A 147 44.66 -9.91 -34.85
C HIS A 147 43.52 -9.31 -34.04
N ASN A 148 42.29 -9.84 -34.11
CA ASN A 148 41.20 -9.39 -33.23
C ASN A 148 41.55 -9.62 -31.74
N GLN A 149 42.21 -10.75 -31.43
CA GLN A 149 42.68 -11.02 -30.06
C GLN A 149 43.83 -10.10 -29.62
N VAL A 150 44.65 -9.62 -30.57
CA VAL A 150 45.67 -8.60 -30.29
C VAL A 150 45.02 -7.24 -30.05
N ASP A 151 44.01 -6.86 -30.86
CA ASP A 151 43.22 -5.64 -30.65
C ASP A 151 42.56 -5.66 -29.26
N GLU A 152 42.00 -6.81 -28.83
CA GLU A 152 41.44 -7.00 -27.48
C GLU A 152 42.52 -6.91 -26.38
N LEU A 153 43.68 -7.53 -26.59
CA LEU A 153 44.81 -7.46 -25.66
C LEU A 153 45.31 -6.02 -25.48
N GLU A 154 45.38 -5.22 -26.54
CA GLU A 154 45.77 -3.81 -26.48
C GLU A 154 44.81 -3.01 -25.59
N CYS A 155 43.50 -3.22 -25.75
CA CYS A 155 42.48 -2.65 -24.87
C CYS A 155 42.71 -3.06 -23.41
N GLN A 156 42.96 -4.35 -23.14
CA GLN A 156 43.20 -4.87 -21.79
C GLN A 156 44.49 -4.34 -21.16
N LEU A 157 45.57 -4.19 -21.93
CA LEU A 157 46.83 -3.59 -21.48
C LEU A 157 46.63 -2.13 -21.09
N SER A 158 45.89 -1.37 -21.90
CA SER A 158 45.57 0.01 -21.56
C SER A 158 44.65 0.13 -20.33
N ALA A 159 43.79 -0.84 -20.08
CA ALA A 159 43.01 -0.91 -18.84
C ALA A 159 43.91 -1.21 -17.63
N ALA A 160 44.89 -2.12 -17.77
CA ALA A 160 45.89 -2.38 -16.75
C ALA A 160 46.71 -1.13 -16.40
N GLU A 161 47.07 -0.32 -17.41
CA GLU A 161 47.77 0.96 -17.22
C GLU A 161 46.95 1.96 -16.40
N ILE A 162 45.64 2.11 -16.72
CA ILE A 162 44.74 2.99 -15.97
C ILE A 162 44.63 2.54 -14.51
N LEU A 163 44.56 1.23 -14.27
CA LEU A 163 44.50 0.65 -12.93
C LEU A 163 45.82 0.86 -12.15
N GLU A 164 46.98 0.69 -12.78
CA GLU A 164 48.30 0.94 -12.19
C GLU A 164 48.49 2.42 -11.82
N ASN A 165 48.09 3.35 -12.71
CA ASN A 165 48.13 4.80 -12.45
C ASN A 165 47.27 5.24 -11.25
N ASN A 166 46.28 4.43 -10.88
CA ASN A 166 45.38 4.66 -9.75
C ASN A 166 45.72 3.80 -8.51
N ASP A 167 46.92 3.21 -8.46
CA ASP A 167 47.44 2.37 -7.37
C ASP A 167 46.69 1.04 -7.17
N LEU A 168 46.12 0.45 -8.23
CA LEU A 168 45.43 -0.84 -8.22
C LEU A 168 45.92 -1.79 -9.31
N SER A 169 47.19 -2.20 -9.26
CA SER A 169 47.74 -3.15 -10.25
C SER A 169 47.09 -4.54 -10.16
N HIS A 170 46.68 -5.08 -11.32
CA HIS A 170 46.11 -6.42 -11.48
C HIS A 170 46.74 -7.11 -12.70
N THR A 171 46.74 -8.44 -12.74
CA THR A 171 47.26 -9.19 -13.90
C THR A 171 46.31 -9.07 -15.09
N ILE A 172 46.85 -9.16 -16.30
CA ILE A 172 46.06 -9.08 -17.54
C ILE A 172 45.07 -10.25 -17.63
N ALA A 173 45.46 -11.42 -17.11
CA ALA A 173 44.57 -12.56 -16.96
C ALA A 173 43.34 -12.23 -16.10
N PHE A 174 43.52 -11.53 -14.97
CA PHE A 174 42.41 -11.11 -14.11
C PHE A 174 41.45 -10.16 -14.84
N ILE A 175 41.97 -9.22 -15.63
CA ILE A 175 41.15 -8.29 -16.42
C ILE A 175 40.32 -9.06 -17.45
N ARG A 176 40.95 -9.97 -18.20
CA ARG A 176 40.25 -10.85 -19.17
C ARG A 176 39.18 -11.70 -18.50
N ASP A 177 39.48 -12.28 -17.34
CA ASP A 177 38.54 -13.17 -16.65
C ASP A 177 37.36 -12.39 -16.04
N THR A 178 37.53 -11.10 -15.71
CA THR A 178 36.49 -10.22 -15.14
C THR A 178 35.72 -9.39 -16.17
N GLN A 179 36.17 -9.29 -17.43
CA GLN A 179 35.58 -8.38 -18.42
C GLN A 179 34.08 -8.61 -18.68
N ASN A 180 33.61 -9.85 -18.50
CA ASN A 180 32.22 -10.25 -18.69
C ASN A 180 31.44 -10.46 -17.38
N ASP A 181 32.08 -10.30 -16.21
CA ASP A 181 31.44 -10.43 -14.89
C ASP A 181 31.08 -9.05 -14.35
N ALA A 182 29.79 -8.71 -14.44
CA ALA A 182 29.30 -7.40 -14.02
C ALA A 182 29.48 -7.11 -12.52
N GLU A 183 29.44 -8.13 -11.65
CA GLU A 183 29.56 -7.96 -10.20
C GLU A 183 31.02 -7.76 -9.79
N GLU A 184 31.94 -8.55 -10.32
CA GLU A 184 33.38 -8.38 -10.07
C GLU A 184 33.90 -7.06 -10.67
N ALA A 185 33.43 -6.69 -11.86
CA ALA A 185 33.75 -5.40 -12.46
C ALA A 185 33.22 -4.24 -11.60
N LYS A 186 32.00 -4.31 -11.07
CA LYS A 186 31.46 -3.31 -10.12
C LYS A 186 32.32 -3.20 -8.88
N LYS A 187 32.70 -4.34 -8.26
CA LYS A 187 33.57 -4.35 -7.08
C LYS A 187 34.93 -3.71 -7.36
N LEU A 188 35.51 -3.98 -8.53
CA LEU A 188 36.77 -3.36 -8.95
C LEU A 188 36.64 -1.84 -9.05
N PHE A 189 35.59 -1.35 -9.71
CA PHE A 189 35.34 0.09 -9.88
C PHE A 189 35.11 0.78 -8.53
N THR A 190 34.32 0.17 -7.64
CA THR A 190 34.11 0.67 -6.27
C THR A 190 35.39 0.65 -5.44
N LYS A 191 36.27 -0.34 -5.65
CA LYS A 191 37.58 -0.38 -4.97
C LYS A 191 38.48 0.75 -5.46
N LEU A 192 38.50 1.02 -6.77
CA LEU A 192 39.27 2.10 -7.39
C LEU A 192 38.89 3.47 -6.80
N THR A 193 37.60 3.77 -6.73
CA THR A 193 37.10 5.04 -6.18
C THR A 193 37.34 5.16 -4.68
N ARG A 194 37.24 4.06 -3.91
CA ARG A 194 37.53 4.06 -2.47
C ARG A 194 39.01 4.26 -2.17
N VAL A 195 39.92 3.69 -2.97
CA VAL A 195 41.37 3.93 -2.85
C VAL A 195 41.67 5.41 -3.08
N ALA A 196 41.10 5.99 -4.13
CA ALA A 196 41.20 7.42 -4.43
C ALA A 196 40.69 8.30 -3.28
N GLY A 197 39.55 7.96 -2.67
CA GLY A 197 38.98 8.68 -1.53
C GLY A 197 39.83 8.65 -0.25
N ARG A 198 40.72 7.66 -0.09
CA ARG A 198 41.61 7.48 1.07
C ARG A 198 43.01 8.08 0.87
N LYS A 199 43.33 8.62 -0.32
CA LYS A 199 44.64 9.20 -0.60
C LYS A 199 44.95 10.38 0.33
N THR A 200 46.21 10.44 0.76
CA THR A 200 46.77 11.55 1.55
C THR A 200 47.99 12.12 0.81
N PRO A 201 47.99 13.41 0.40
CA PRO A 201 46.94 14.41 0.55
C PRO A 201 45.69 14.07 -0.29
N ALA A 202 44.56 14.63 0.11
CA ALA A 202 43.30 14.31 -0.56
C ALA A 202 43.19 14.94 -1.95
N LEU A 203 42.42 14.23 -2.77
CA LEU A 203 42.20 14.60 -4.14
C LEU A 203 41.36 15.89 -4.24
N ARG A 204 41.79 16.78 -5.13
CA ARG A 204 41.01 17.97 -5.52
C ARG A 204 39.97 17.60 -6.57
N ALA A 205 38.97 18.47 -6.76
CA ALA A 205 37.90 18.28 -7.75
C ALA A 205 38.41 17.90 -9.16
N ARG A 206 39.52 18.49 -9.63
CA ARG A 206 40.13 18.13 -10.92
C ARG A 206 40.60 16.67 -10.99
N GLN A 207 41.23 16.18 -9.92
CA GLN A 207 41.72 14.80 -9.86
C GLN A 207 40.57 13.79 -9.77
N TRP A 208 39.50 14.15 -9.05
CA TRP A 208 38.26 13.37 -9.07
C TRP A 208 37.63 13.30 -10.47
N LYS A 209 37.59 14.42 -11.21
CA LYS A 209 37.09 14.43 -12.59
C LYS A 209 37.98 13.60 -13.54
N MET A 210 39.29 13.59 -13.32
CA MET A 210 40.19 12.67 -14.04
C MET A 210 39.90 11.20 -13.72
N LEU A 211 39.69 10.86 -12.46
CA LEU A 211 39.32 9.49 -12.07
C LEU A 211 38.00 9.05 -12.71
N LEU A 212 37.02 9.95 -12.84
CA LEU A 212 35.79 9.63 -13.56
C LEU A 212 36.04 9.35 -15.05
N ALA A 213 36.93 10.12 -15.68
CA ALA A 213 37.35 9.86 -17.06
C ALA A 213 38.05 8.48 -17.18
N ASP A 214 38.89 8.13 -16.21
CA ASP A 214 39.55 6.82 -16.13
C ASP A 214 38.53 5.68 -16.00
N LEU A 215 37.51 5.81 -15.15
CA LEU A 215 36.42 4.83 -15.01
C LEU A 215 35.64 4.64 -16.32
N LEU A 216 35.32 5.75 -17.00
CA LEU A 216 34.61 5.70 -18.29
C LEU A 216 35.49 5.07 -19.37
N ALA A 217 36.79 5.36 -19.38
CA ALA A 217 37.73 4.72 -20.31
C ALA A 217 37.87 3.21 -20.04
N LEU A 218 37.88 2.77 -18.77
CA LEU A 218 37.86 1.35 -18.42
C LEU A 218 36.58 0.64 -18.90
N GLN A 219 35.44 1.31 -18.76
CA GLN A 219 34.14 0.82 -19.23
C GLN A 219 34.06 0.76 -20.76
N GLU A 220 34.58 1.78 -21.46
CA GLU A 220 34.57 1.87 -22.91
C GLU A 220 35.54 0.89 -23.56
N LYS A 221 36.68 0.58 -22.94
CA LYS A 221 37.70 -0.28 -23.55
C LYS A 221 37.54 -1.77 -23.24
N VAL A 222 37.09 -2.13 -22.03
CA VAL A 222 37.10 -3.53 -21.56
C VAL A 222 35.78 -3.92 -20.91
N TYR A 223 35.29 -3.14 -19.95
CA TYR A 223 34.16 -3.52 -19.11
C TYR A 223 32.80 -3.13 -19.70
N HIS A 224 32.51 -3.60 -20.92
CA HIS A 224 31.25 -3.34 -21.62
C HIS A 224 30.01 -3.91 -20.90
N CYS A 225 30.20 -4.85 -19.97
CA CYS A 225 29.14 -5.39 -19.10
C CYS A 225 28.57 -4.34 -18.12
N ILE A 226 29.30 -3.24 -17.87
CA ILE A 226 28.85 -2.12 -17.04
C ILE A 226 28.34 -0.99 -17.94
N LYS A 227 27.17 -0.44 -17.62
CA LYS A 227 26.65 0.76 -18.29
C LYS A 227 27.42 2.01 -17.84
N PRO A 228 27.59 3.02 -18.71
CA PRO A 228 28.20 4.30 -18.31
C PRO A 228 27.51 4.94 -17.10
N SER A 229 26.18 4.85 -17.00
CA SER A 229 25.39 5.37 -15.87
C SER A 229 25.85 4.82 -14.51
N THR A 230 26.17 3.53 -14.46
CA THR A 230 26.65 2.85 -13.25
C THR A 230 28.00 3.42 -12.79
N CYS A 231 28.85 3.86 -13.70
CA CYS A 231 30.14 4.46 -13.36
C CYS A 231 29.94 5.78 -12.60
N TYR A 232 29.00 6.62 -13.06
CA TYR A 232 28.64 7.84 -12.37
C TYR A 232 27.97 7.57 -11.02
N GLU A 233 27.14 6.54 -10.91
CA GLU A 233 26.55 6.13 -9.62
C GLU A 233 27.62 5.73 -8.59
N ILE A 234 28.55 4.84 -8.95
CA ILE A 234 29.67 4.42 -8.08
C ILE A 234 30.53 5.61 -7.68
N PHE A 235 30.79 6.52 -8.63
CA PHE A 235 31.56 7.73 -8.41
C PHE A 235 30.88 8.66 -7.41
N VAL A 236 29.58 8.94 -7.59
CA VAL A 236 28.78 9.78 -6.68
C VAL A 236 28.70 9.16 -5.29
N GLU A 237 28.42 7.87 -5.19
CA GLU A 237 28.42 7.13 -3.91
C GLU A 237 29.76 7.32 -3.17
N SER A 238 30.87 7.16 -3.89
CA SER A 238 32.22 7.29 -3.32
C SER A 238 32.56 8.71 -2.86
N LEU A 239 32.07 9.73 -3.60
CA LEU A 239 32.21 11.13 -3.19
C LEU A 239 31.40 11.44 -1.93
N LEU A 240 30.15 10.95 -1.86
CA LEU A 240 29.27 11.13 -0.71
C LEU A 240 29.86 10.48 0.55
N CYS A 241 30.41 9.27 0.46
CA CYS A 241 31.00 8.53 1.59
C CYS A 241 32.48 8.89 1.88
N SER A 242 33.02 9.95 1.27
CA SER A 242 34.45 10.31 1.41
C SER A 242 34.85 11.01 2.72
N GLY A 243 33.87 11.34 3.58
CA GLY A 243 34.10 12.03 4.85
C GLY A 243 34.41 13.53 4.72
N ARG A 244 34.13 14.15 3.58
CA ARG A 244 34.50 15.55 3.29
C ARG A 244 33.39 16.35 2.64
N LEU A 245 33.19 17.58 3.12
CA LEU A 245 32.14 18.47 2.64
C LEU A 245 32.35 18.91 1.18
N ASP A 246 33.59 19.21 0.78
CA ASP A 246 33.91 19.61 -0.61
C ASP A 246 33.54 18.52 -1.63
N ASN A 247 33.74 17.25 -1.27
CA ASN A 247 33.40 16.12 -2.13
C ASN A 247 31.89 15.89 -2.20
N ILE A 248 31.15 16.10 -1.10
CA ILE A 248 29.69 16.06 -1.08
C ILE A 248 29.11 17.16 -1.98
N GLN A 249 29.70 18.36 -1.97
CA GLN A 249 29.31 19.43 -2.89
C GLN A 249 29.56 19.05 -4.36
N LEU A 250 30.71 18.45 -4.66
CA LEU A 250 31.02 17.94 -6.00
C LEU A 250 30.03 16.85 -6.43
N ALA A 251 29.66 15.92 -5.53
CA ALA A 251 28.62 14.93 -5.80
C ALA A 251 27.29 15.61 -6.15
N GLY A 252 26.95 16.70 -5.46
CA GLY A 252 25.78 17.51 -5.75
C GLY A 252 25.76 18.16 -7.14
N GLU A 253 26.91 18.42 -7.77
CA GLU A 253 26.97 18.91 -9.16
C GLU A 253 26.63 17.82 -10.19
N MET A 254 26.81 16.55 -9.81
CA MET A 254 26.72 15.37 -10.68
C MET A 254 25.37 14.63 -10.57
N VAL A 255 24.45 15.13 -9.74
CA VAL A 255 23.11 14.56 -9.55
C VAL A 255 22.01 15.53 -9.93
N GLN A 256 20.83 15.01 -10.29
CA GLN A 256 19.61 15.81 -10.40
C GLN A 256 19.11 16.20 -8.99
N LYS A 257 18.87 17.50 -8.77
CA LYS A 257 18.57 18.04 -7.43
C LYS A 257 17.06 18.15 -7.12
N SER A 258 16.21 18.07 -8.14
CA SER A 258 14.76 18.18 -8.00
C SER A 258 14.03 17.41 -9.09
N CYS A 259 12.84 16.89 -8.78
CA CYS A 259 12.00 16.12 -9.70
C CYS A 259 11.50 16.90 -10.93
N HIS A 260 11.47 18.23 -10.85
CA HIS A 260 10.99 19.11 -11.93
C HIS A 260 12.09 19.63 -12.87
N GLN A 261 13.35 19.20 -12.70
CA GLN A 261 14.46 19.64 -13.57
C GLN A 261 14.49 18.94 -14.94
N ASP A 262 13.63 17.96 -15.19
CA ASP A 262 13.63 17.16 -16.41
C ASP A 262 12.89 17.78 -17.61
N SER A 263 12.20 18.91 -17.46
CA SER A 263 11.39 19.48 -18.56
C SER A 263 11.92 20.75 -19.23
N ASP A 264 12.80 21.54 -18.61
CA ASP A 264 13.10 22.90 -19.10
C ASP A 264 14.54 23.17 -19.59
N HIS A 265 15.45 22.19 -19.56
CA HIS A 265 16.87 22.42 -19.87
C HIS A 265 17.44 21.69 -21.09
N LEU A 266 16.61 21.23 -22.03
CA LEU A 266 17.09 20.89 -23.38
C LEU A 266 17.43 22.12 -24.24
N HIS A 267 17.10 23.34 -23.78
CA HIS A 267 17.46 24.59 -24.46
C HIS A 267 17.90 25.70 -23.50
N GLN A 268 19.04 25.53 -22.84
CA GLN A 268 19.84 26.69 -22.40
C GLN A 268 21.33 26.32 -22.37
N SER A 269 21.94 26.37 -23.55
CA SER A 269 23.37 26.61 -23.71
C SER A 269 23.68 27.99 -23.11
N SER A 270 24.16 28.04 -21.87
CA SER A 270 24.85 29.23 -21.38
C SER A 270 26.19 29.29 -22.11
N ALA A 271 26.32 30.30 -22.97
CA ALA A 271 27.35 30.44 -23.99
C ALA A 271 28.75 30.84 -23.45
N ASP A 272 29.06 30.59 -22.18
CA ASP A 272 30.30 31.08 -21.54
C ASP A 272 31.18 29.99 -20.91
N SER A 273 31.06 28.73 -21.35
CA SER A 273 32.04 27.68 -21.02
C SER A 273 32.59 27.05 -22.30
N PRO A 274 33.89 27.25 -22.62
CA PRO A 274 34.49 26.69 -23.82
C PRO A 274 34.93 25.25 -23.56
N GLU A 275 33.99 24.31 -23.46
CA GLU A 275 34.19 22.85 -23.62
C GLU A 275 32.83 22.17 -23.53
N GLY A 276 32.17 22.05 -24.69
CA GLY A 276 30.81 21.53 -24.82
C GLY A 276 30.77 20.00 -24.84
N ALA A 277 30.24 19.41 -23.77
CA ALA A 277 29.55 18.14 -23.78
C ALA A 277 28.47 18.15 -22.69
N PRO A 278 27.26 17.60 -22.92
CA PRO A 278 26.26 17.45 -21.86
C PRO A 278 26.83 16.52 -20.79
N VAL A 279 27.11 17.06 -19.60
CA VAL A 279 27.54 16.26 -18.44
C VAL A 279 26.37 15.39 -18.02
N TRP A 280 26.52 14.07 -18.13
CA TRP A 280 25.52 13.12 -17.65
C TRP A 280 25.37 13.28 -16.13
N LYS A 281 24.12 13.33 -15.66
CA LYS A 281 23.78 13.43 -14.23
C LYS A 281 23.01 12.20 -13.79
N VAL A 282 23.24 11.77 -12.55
CA VAL A 282 22.48 10.67 -11.94
C VAL A 282 21.00 11.06 -11.88
N PRO A 283 20.09 10.20 -12.39
CA PRO A 283 18.65 10.42 -12.32
C PRO A 283 18.15 10.69 -10.90
N TYR A 284 17.11 11.50 -10.76
CA TYR A 284 16.60 11.99 -9.48
C TYR A 284 16.29 10.88 -8.48
N GLU A 285 15.54 9.84 -8.89
CA GLU A 285 15.18 8.72 -8.01
C GLU A 285 16.43 8.05 -7.42
N ARG A 286 17.42 7.76 -8.28
CA ARG A 286 18.67 7.13 -7.87
C ARG A 286 19.54 8.06 -7.04
N ALA A 287 19.54 9.36 -7.32
CA ALA A 287 20.25 10.36 -6.52
C ALA A 287 19.71 10.43 -5.08
N VAL A 288 18.39 10.41 -4.92
CA VAL A 288 17.73 10.38 -3.59
C VAL A 288 18.16 9.14 -2.81
N GLU A 289 18.17 7.96 -3.44
CA GLU A 289 18.62 6.71 -2.80
C GLU A 289 20.08 6.79 -2.32
N LEU A 290 21.01 7.22 -3.18
CA LEU A 290 22.43 7.33 -2.83
C LEU A 290 22.68 8.34 -1.70
N VAL A 291 21.98 9.48 -1.74
CA VAL A 291 22.06 10.50 -0.69
C VAL A 291 21.55 9.96 0.64
N LEU A 292 20.43 9.24 0.64
CA LEU A 292 19.87 8.63 1.84
C LEU A 292 20.83 7.58 2.42
N MET A 293 21.36 6.67 1.58
CA MET A 293 22.32 5.65 2.02
C MET A 293 23.55 6.28 2.69
N ALA A 294 24.16 7.29 2.08
CA ALA A 294 25.32 7.97 2.64
C ALA A 294 24.98 8.72 3.94
N ALA A 295 23.86 9.45 3.98
CA ALA A 295 23.42 10.16 5.17
C ALA A 295 23.14 9.22 6.36
N GLN A 296 22.52 8.06 6.09
CA GLN A 296 22.27 7.03 7.07
C GLN A 296 23.57 6.42 7.60
N GLU A 297 24.55 6.15 6.74
CA GLU A 297 25.87 5.64 7.15
C GLU A 297 26.59 6.62 8.09
N TYR A 298 26.59 7.92 7.78
CA TYR A 298 27.16 8.94 8.66
C TYR A 298 26.39 9.08 9.98
N PHE A 299 25.06 9.03 9.92
CA PHE A 299 24.22 9.09 11.12
C PHE A 299 24.49 7.89 12.04
N ASP A 300 24.51 6.68 11.49
CA ASP A 300 24.69 5.44 12.26
C ASP A 300 26.12 5.30 12.82
N SER A 301 27.11 5.90 12.15
CA SER A 301 28.52 5.93 12.60
C SER A 301 28.79 6.99 13.66
N SER A 302 27.88 7.92 13.89
CA SER A 302 28.11 9.06 14.78
C SER A 302 28.01 8.69 16.27
N ALA A 303 28.94 9.19 17.07
CA ALA A 303 28.99 8.89 18.51
C ALA A 303 28.10 9.83 19.35
N ASN A 304 27.80 11.03 18.85
CA ASN A 304 26.97 12.02 19.52
C ASN A 304 26.51 13.11 18.52
N LEU A 305 25.64 14.01 18.98
CA LEU A 305 25.10 15.11 18.17
C LEU A 305 26.18 16.10 17.67
N THR A 306 27.28 16.26 18.41
CA THR A 306 28.37 17.20 18.08
C THR A 306 29.43 16.60 17.17
N ASP A 307 29.24 15.35 16.74
CA ASP A 307 30.15 14.68 15.81
C ASP A 307 30.09 15.33 14.43
N SER A 308 31.25 15.54 13.81
CA SER A 308 31.37 16.02 12.43
C SER A 308 30.55 15.19 11.43
N SER A 309 30.37 13.90 11.70
CA SER A 309 29.56 12.99 10.90
C SER A 309 28.09 13.45 10.79
N MET A 310 27.54 14.10 11.82
CA MET A 310 26.16 14.61 11.79
C MET A 310 26.00 15.79 10.83
N ASP A 311 27.02 16.64 10.72
CA ASP A 311 27.03 17.74 9.76
C ASP A 311 27.23 17.22 8.33
N LEU A 312 28.03 16.16 8.14
CA LEU A 312 28.17 15.47 6.85
C LEU A 312 26.85 14.80 6.42
N ALA A 313 26.15 14.13 7.34
CA ALA A 313 24.83 13.55 7.06
C ALA A 313 23.83 14.62 6.59
N ARG A 314 23.79 15.77 7.27
CA ARG A 314 22.96 16.91 6.86
C ARG A 314 23.39 17.48 5.51
N ALA A 315 24.70 17.58 5.26
CA ALA A 315 25.22 18.04 3.98
C ALA A 315 24.83 17.10 2.82
N CYS A 316 24.85 15.78 3.02
CA CYS A 316 24.35 14.80 2.06
C CYS A 316 22.88 15.04 1.76
N LEU A 317 22.01 15.11 2.78
CA LEU A 317 20.56 15.29 2.60
C LEU A 317 20.21 16.61 1.89
N ASN A 318 20.97 17.68 2.16
CA ASN A 318 20.77 18.99 1.54
C ASN A 318 21.25 19.08 0.07
N VAL A 319 21.84 18.01 -0.49
CA VAL A 319 22.11 17.92 -1.93
C VAL A 319 20.81 17.97 -2.74
N ILE A 320 19.75 17.33 -2.22
CA ILE A 320 18.42 17.31 -2.82
C ILE A 320 17.64 18.53 -2.35
N THR A 321 17.20 19.37 -3.30
CA THR A 321 16.66 20.70 -2.99
C THR A 321 15.16 20.72 -2.71
N ASP A 322 14.39 19.79 -3.28
CA ASP A 322 12.93 19.70 -3.15
C ASP A 322 12.47 18.84 -1.96
N VAL A 323 13.42 18.25 -1.21
CA VAL A 323 13.23 17.56 0.08
C VAL A 323 12.05 16.58 0.04
N PRO A 324 12.17 15.45 -0.69
CA PRO A 324 11.14 14.42 -0.72
C PRO A 324 10.90 13.84 0.69
N GLN A 325 9.75 13.21 0.91
CA GLN A 325 9.35 12.73 2.23
C GLN A 325 10.39 11.82 2.90
N SER A 326 11.08 10.96 2.14
CA SER A 326 12.16 10.11 2.65
C SER A 326 13.36 10.92 3.19
N VAL A 327 13.76 11.98 2.50
CA VAL A 327 14.83 12.91 2.95
C VAL A 327 14.37 13.74 4.14
N LEU A 328 13.11 14.20 4.13
CA LEU A 328 12.52 14.91 5.26
C LEU A 328 12.52 14.05 6.53
N ASN A 329 12.19 12.74 6.42
CA ASN A 329 12.22 11.81 7.56
C ASN A 329 13.60 11.76 8.24
N GLU A 330 14.67 11.74 7.46
CA GLU A 330 16.04 11.68 7.98
C GLU A 330 16.47 13.02 8.58
N LEU A 331 16.09 14.15 7.96
CA LEU A 331 16.31 15.48 8.52
C LEU A 331 15.55 15.68 9.84
N ASP A 332 14.30 15.23 9.91
CA ASP A 332 13.47 15.24 11.12
C ASP A 332 14.13 14.40 12.22
N LEU A 333 14.68 13.22 11.88
CA LEU A 333 15.39 12.36 12.82
C LEU A 333 16.65 13.04 13.38
N ILE A 334 17.45 13.67 12.53
CA ILE A 334 18.61 14.48 12.94
C ILE A 334 18.16 15.63 13.85
N GLN A 335 17.07 16.33 13.51
CA GLN A 335 16.54 17.42 14.33
C GLN A 335 16.01 16.90 15.68
N SER A 336 15.40 15.72 15.72
CA SER A 336 14.86 15.12 16.96
C SER A 336 15.96 14.90 18.02
N LEU A 337 17.17 14.52 17.61
CA LEU A 337 18.33 14.36 18.50
C LEU A 337 18.70 15.68 19.20
N SER A 338 18.60 16.81 18.50
CA SER A 338 18.86 18.12 19.10
C SER A 338 17.87 18.45 20.22
N LEU A 339 16.59 18.08 20.05
CA LEU A 339 15.57 18.24 21.07
C LEU A 339 15.77 17.27 22.24
N LEU A 340 16.07 16.00 21.97
CA LEU A 340 16.36 14.98 22.99
C LEU A 340 17.54 15.41 23.88
N ASN A 341 18.63 15.86 23.27
CA ASN A 341 19.78 16.42 24.00
C ASN A 341 19.38 17.65 24.82
N GLY A 342 18.53 18.54 24.27
CA GLY A 342 17.98 19.68 25.00
C GLY A 342 17.17 19.29 26.26
N PHE A 343 16.46 18.16 26.21
CA PHE A 343 15.79 17.59 27.38
C PHE A 343 16.77 16.93 28.37
N GLY A 344 17.98 16.58 27.95
CA GLY A 344 18.99 15.91 28.76
C GLY A 344 19.08 14.40 28.51
N VAL A 345 18.52 13.94 27.39
CA VAL A 345 18.55 12.53 26.97
C VAL A 345 19.72 12.34 26.00
N ASN A 346 20.80 11.75 26.51
CA ASN A 346 21.98 11.41 25.72
C ASN A 346 21.84 9.98 25.18
N ILE A 347 21.37 9.84 23.94
CA ILE A 347 21.18 8.55 23.26
C ILE A 347 22.00 8.56 21.96
N LEU A 348 22.56 7.40 21.61
CA LEU A 348 23.30 7.23 20.34
C LEU A 348 22.35 7.33 19.14
N PRO A 349 22.73 8.02 18.06
CA PRO A 349 21.88 8.15 16.86
C PRO A 349 21.35 6.82 16.33
N ILE A 350 22.20 5.80 16.21
CA ILE A 350 21.78 4.45 15.79
C ILE A 350 20.70 3.83 16.70
N GLN A 351 20.73 4.10 18.01
CA GLN A 351 19.71 3.61 18.95
C GLN A 351 18.36 4.30 18.74
N VAL A 352 18.35 5.58 18.34
CA VAL A 352 17.13 6.29 18.00
C VAL A 352 16.52 5.73 16.72
N ARG A 353 17.33 5.40 15.71
CA ARG A 353 16.87 4.78 14.45
C ARG A 353 16.27 3.37 14.69
N MET A 354 16.91 2.56 15.51
CA MET A 354 16.50 1.18 15.81
C MET A 354 15.35 1.07 16.82
N CYS A 355 14.89 2.19 17.40
CA CYS A 355 13.83 2.18 18.40
C CYS A 355 12.47 1.83 17.75
N SER A 356 11.90 0.69 18.14
CA SER A 356 10.61 0.20 17.63
C SER A 356 9.44 1.06 18.07
N ASP A 357 9.39 1.43 19.37
CA ASP A 357 8.39 2.35 19.91
C ASP A 357 9.01 3.71 20.21
N ARG A 358 8.82 4.64 19.27
CA ARG A 358 9.35 6.00 19.38
C ARG A 358 8.72 6.80 20.51
N LEU A 359 7.60 6.37 21.09
CA LEU A 359 7.01 6.98 22.28
C LEU A 359 7.92 6.80 23.51
N GLU A 360 8.71 5.72 23.59
CA GLU A 360 9.66 5.50 24.69
C GLU A 360 10.72 6.60 24.78
N LEU A 361 11.12 7.18 23.66
CA LEU A 361 12.08 8.30 23.63
C LEU A 361 11.48 9.57 24.25
N ILE A 362 10.18 9.78 24.05
CA ILE A 362 9.44 10.88 24.68
C ILE A 362 9.27 10.61 26.17
N GLN A 363 8.96 9.37 26.57
CA GLN A 363 8.90 8.98 27.97
C GLN A 363 10.25 9.25 28.68
N LYS A 364 11.37 8.84 28.07
CA LYS A 364 12.72 9.15 28.57
C LYS A 364 12.98 10.66 28.66
N ALA A 365 12.51 11.44 27.69
CA ALA A 365 12.63 12.90 27.72
C ALA A 365 11.87 13.51 28.88
N VAL A 366 10.64 13.05 29.14
CA VAL A 366 9.83 13.53 30.25
C VAL A 366 10.42 13.11 31.60
N ASP A 367 10.90 11.87 31.73
CA ASP A 367 11.46 11.34 32.99
C ASP A 367 12.84 11.91 33.32
N SER A 368 13.55 12.50 32.34
CA SER A 368 14.90 13.04 32.52
C SER A 368 14.97 14.20 33.52
N LYS A 369 13.96 15.07 33.55
CA LYS A 369 13.90 16.25 34.43
C LYS A 369 12.47 16.48 34.95
N PRO A 370 12.32 16.90 36.21
CA PRO A 370 11.02 16.93 36.90
C PRO A 370 10.00 17.92 36.34
N PHE A 371 10.40 18.91 35.54
CA PHE A 371 9.48 19.92 34.98
C PHE A 371 9.32 19.84 33.45
N THR A 372 9.92 18.83 32.80
CA THR A 372 9.86 18.70 31.34
C THR A 372 8.43 18.55 30.82
N TYR A 373 7.58 17.82 31.55
CA TYR A 373 6.17 17.61 31.19
C TYR A 373 5.37 18.92 31.04
N LYS A 374 5.80 20.02 31.67
CA LYS A 374 5.17 21.35 31.53
C LYS A 374 5.41 21.98 30.16
N ASN A 375 6.42 21.55 29.41
CA ASN A 375 6.77 22.08 28.10
C ASN A 375 6.10 21.30 26.97
N SER A 376 4.76 21.29 26.99
CA SER A 376 3.93 20.48 26.07
C SER A 376 4.24 20.75 24.60
N GLN A 377 4.46 22.00 24.21
CA GLN A 377 4.79 22.38 22.82
C GLN A 377 6.10 21.75 22.32
N ARG A 378 7.17 21.75 23.13
CA ARG A 378 8.44 21.14 22.71
C ARG A 378 8.38 19.62 22.68
N LEU A 379 7.58 19.00 23.54
CA LEU A 379 7.34 17.55 23.54
C LEU A 379 6.48 17.12 22.35
N LEU A 380 5.45 17.90 22.00
CA LEU A 380 4.67 17.71 20.77
C LEU A 380 5.55 17.82 19.54
N ARG A 381 6.40 18.86 19.46
CA ARG A 381 7.37 19.01 18.37
C ARG A 381 8.34 17.83 18.30
N LEU A 382 8.80 17.30 19.44
CA LEU A 382 9.61 16.09 19.45
C LEU A 382 8.83 14.88 18.91
N GLY A 383 7.55 14.75 19.26
CA GLY A 383 6.65 13.72 18.72
C GLY A 383 6.42 13.83 17.22
N GLU A 384 6.28 15.04 16.68
CA GLU A 384 6.23 15.34 15.24
C GLU A 384 7.47 14.84 14.52
N LEU A 385 8.65 15.25 14.99
CA LEU A 385 9.93 14.87 14.38
C LEU A 385 10.20 13.37 14.46
N LEU A 386 9.84 12.74 15.59
CA LEU A 386 9.94 11.29 15.75
C LEU A 386 8.84 10.55 14.99
N ARG A 387 7.77 11.21 14.56
CA ARG A 387 6.59 10.59 13.90
C ARG A 387 5.95 9.49 14.75
N VAL A 388 5.76 9.78 16.03
CA VAL A 388 5.09 8.87 16.97
C VAL A 388 3.67 8.57 16.48
N GLY A 389 3.24 7.31 16.53
CA GLY A 389 1.90 6.92 16.05
C GLY A 389 1.74 6.91 14.52
N GLY A 390 2.82 7.04 13.75
CA GLY A 390 2.79 6.92 12.29
C GLY A 390 2.37 8.21 11.59
N SER A 391 1.47 8.08 10.60
CA SER A 391 1.05 9.18 9.72
C SER A 391 -0.09 10.04 10.28
N SER A 392 -0.86 9.53 11.27
CA SER A 392 -1.98 10.28 11.85
C SER A 392 -1.49 11.33 12.84
N ASP A 393 -1.75 12.60 12.52
CA ASP A 393 -1.38 13.71 13.39
C ASP A 393 -2.18 13.71 14.70
N VAL A 394 -3.46 13.30 14.64
CA VAL A 394 -4.33 13.16 15.81
C VAL A 394 -3.81 12.07 16.76
N GLU A 395 -3.40 10.93 16.22
CA GLU A 395 -2.85 9.82 17.01
C GLU A 395 -1.52 10.20 17.67
N ARG A 396 -0.68 10.93 16.91
CA ARG A 396 0.61 11.43 17.40
C ARG A 396 0.44 12.39 18.57
N HIS A 397 -0.35 13.44 18.37
CA HIS A 397 -0.65 14.41 19.40
C HIS A 397 -1.33 13.74 20.60
N GLY A 398 -2.29 12.84 20.33
CA GLY A 398 -2.99 12.02 21.30
C GLY A 398 -2.05 11.29 22.26
N ARG A 399 -1.13 10.49 21.72
CA ARG A 399 -0.17 9.70 22.50
C ARG A 399 0.78 10.55 23.33
N VAL A 400 1.29 11.66 22.77
CA VAL A 400 2.22 12.53 23.47
C VAL A 400 1.54 13.27 24.63
N LEU A 401 0.37 13.85 24.39
CA LEU A 401 -0.41 14.53 25.44
C LEU A 401 -0.86 13.54 26.53
N LYS A 402 -1.19 12.30 26.16
CA LYS A 402 -1.49 11.23 27.12
C LYS A 402 -0.31 10.94 28.04
N VAL A 403 0.91 10.81 27.50
CA VAL A 403 2.13 10.64 28.31
C VAL A 403 2.34 11.83 29.25
N ILE A 404 2.13 13.06 28.78
CA ILE A 404 2.22 14.27 29.62
C ILE A 404 1.20 14.21 30.76
N ALA A 405 -0.06 13.87 30.46
CA ALA A 405 -1.12 13.74 31.46
C ALA A 405 -0.80 12.66 32.50
N GLN A 406 -0.30 11.49 32.07
CA GLN A 406 0.12 10.41 32.98
C GLN A 406 1.25 10.83 33.92
N VAL A 407 2.25 11.56 33.42
CA VAL A 407 3.35 12.05 34.26
C VAL A 407 2.87 13.15 35.21
N ALA A 408 2.03 14.08 34.74
CA ALA A 408 1.43 15.10 35.59
C ALA A 408 0.61 14.47 36.73
N LEU A 409 -0.15 13.41 36.47
CA LEU A 409 -0.87 12.64 37.50
C LEU A 409 0.08 12.00 38.52
N LYS A 410 1.16 11.35 38.07
CA LYS A 410 2.17 10.74 38.96
C LYS A 410 2.84 11.76 39.88
N VAL A 411 3.09 12.97 39.38
CA VAL A 411 3.71 14.08 40.14
C VAL A 411 2.66 14.88 40.93
N GLN A 412 1.37 14.52 40.84
CA GLN A 412 0.23 15.21 41.48
C GLN A 412 0.06 16.67 41.04
N ASP A 413 0.43 17.00 39.80
CA ASP A 413 0.17 18.30 39.17
C ASP A 413 -1.17 18.27 38.42
N PHE A 414 -2.26 18.37 39.19
CA PHE A 414 -3.62 18.20 38.66
C PHE A 414 -4.05 19.30 37.68
N SER A 415 -3.44 20.49 37.76
CA SER A 415 -3.73 21.58 36.81
C SER A 415 -3.29 21.21 35.41
N VAL A 416 -2.04 20.74 35.27
CA VAL A 416 -1.49 20.32 33.97
C VAL A 416 -2.14 19.02 33.51
N ALA A 417 -2.46 18.10 34.42
CA ALA A 417 -3.19 16.88 34.09
C ALA A 417 -4.57 17.19 33.49
N TYR A 418 -5.34 18.08 34.12
CA TYR A 418 -6.66 18.48 33.62
C TYR A 418 -6.58 19.19 32.27
N GLU A 419 -5.67 20.16 32.11
CA GLU A 419 -5.50 20.88 30.84
C GLU A 419 -5.23 19.91 29.67
N ASN A 420 -4.34 18.93 29.85
CA ASN A 420 -4.04 17.97 28.80
C ASN A 420 -5.17 16.96 28.58
N CYS A 421 -5.85 16.49 29.63
CA CYS A 421 -7.03 15.64 29.50
C CYS A 421 -8.16 16.36 28.77
N TYR A 422 -8.45 17.62 29.11
CA TYR A 422 -9.46 18.44 28.47
C TYR A 422 -9.17 18.66 26.99
N ARG A 423 -7.93 19.02 26.64
CA ARG A 423 -7.51 19.15 25.22
C ARG A 423 -7.70 17.85 24.43
N LEU A 424 -7.42 16.70 25.06
CA LEU A 424 -7.64 15.39 24.43
C LEU A 424 -9.13 15.06 24.28
N MET A 425 -9.97 15.49 25.21
CA MET A 425 -11.42 15.35 25.13
C MET A 425 -12.01 16.20 24.01
N GLU A 426 -11.56 17.46 23.86
CA GLU A 426 -11.96 18.33 22.75
C GLU A 426 -11.55 17.75 21.38
N MET A 427 -10.40 17.09 21.31
CA MET A 427 -9.95 16.36 20.11
C MET A 427 -10.71 15.04 19.87
N GLY A 428 -11.53 14.60 20.82
CA GLY A 428 -12.26 13.33 20.75
C GLY A 428 -11.37 12.08 20.83
N TYR A 429 -10.23 12.15 21.54
CA TYR A 429 -9.28 11.04 21.65
C TYR A 429 -9.73 10.03 22.71
N PRO A 430 -10.23 8.82 22.34
CA PRO A 430 -10.93 7.93 23.28
C PRO A 430 -10.00 7.30 24.33
N ASP A 431 -8.74 7.05 23.98
CA ASP A 431 -7.79 6.29 24.80
C ASP A 431 -7.37 6.98 26.11
N ILE A 432 -7.76 8.24 26.34
CA ILE A 432 -7.50 9.00 27.58
C ILE A 432 -8.49 8.70 28.71
N TRP A 433 -9.57 7.94 28.44
CA TRP A 433 -10.60 7.65 29.45
C TRP A 433 -10.06 7.08 30.79
N PRO A 434 -8.97 6.26 30.85
CA PRO A 434 -8.43 5.78 32.11
C PRO A 434 -7.82 6.92 32.94
N GLU A 435 -7.08 7.82 32.30
CA GLU A 435 -6.46 8.98 32.95
C GLU A 435 -7.52 10.01 33.37
N CYS A 436 -8.57 10.21 32.56
CA CYS A 436 -9.72 11.05 32.96
C CYS A 436 -10.40 10.50 34.22
N LYS A 437 -10.58 9.18 34.30
CA LYS A 437 -11.11 8.51 35.49
C LYS A 437 -10.18 8.67 36.69
N GLU A 438 -8.88 8.46 36.52
CA GLU A 438 -7.88 8.59 37.60
C GLU A 438 -7.82 10.03 38.15
N LEU A 439 -7.85 11.03 37.27
CA LEU A 439 -7.93 12.45 37.64
C LEU A 439 -9.23 12.77 38.39
N ALA A 440 -10.36 12.23 37.93
CA ALA A 440 -11.64 12.42 38.61
C ALA A 440 -11.70 11.73 40.00
N GLU A 441 -11.01 10.60 40.14
CA GLU A 441 -10.85 9.87 41.41
C GLU A 441 -9.82 10.50 42.36
N ALA A 442 -9.01 11.47 41.93
CA ALA A 442 -8.01 12.11 42.81
C ALA A 442 -8.66 12.95 43.92
N GLU A 443 -8.16 12.80 45.16
CA GLU A 443 -8.63 13.51 46.38
C GLU A 443 -8.21 14.97 46.43
N GLN A 444 -7.06 15.27 45.84
CA GLN A 444 -6.45 16.59 45.90
C GLN A 444 -6.96 17.51 44.76
N PHE A 445 -7.60 16.94 43.73
CA PHE A 445 -8.25 17.72 42.67
C PHE A 445 -9.62 18.22 43.17
N ARG A 446 -9.83 19.53 43.25
CA ARG A 446 -10.99 20.14 43.95
C ARG A 446 -12.13 20.59 43.04
N ASP A 447 -11.93 20.56 41.72
CA ASP A 447 -12.90 21.08 40.75
C ASP A 447 -13.99 20.03 40.45
N ILE A 448 -15.16 20.17 41.08
CA ILE A 448 -16.28 19.21 40.93
C ILE A 448 -16.89 19.22 39.53
N PRO A 449 -17.20 20.39 38.91
CA PRO A 449 -17.64 20.44 37.52
C PRO A 449 -16.68 19.72 36.57
N ALA A 450 -15.37 19.98 36.68
CA ALA A 450 -14.35 19.32 35.88
C ALA A 450 -14.35 17.79 36.08
N LYS A 451 -14.51 17.31 37.32
CA LYS A 451 -14.64 15.86 37.60
C LYS A 451 -15.84 15.23 36.90
N LEU A 452 -16.97 15.91 36.88
CA LEU A 452 -18.18 15.42 36.21
C LEU A 452 -17.96 15.34 34.69
N GLU A 453 -17.35 16.36 34.09
CA GLU A 453 -17.00 16.35 32.66
C GLU A 453 -16.04 15.19 32.31
N LEU A 454 -15.00 15.00 33.10
CA LEU A 454 -14.04 13.89 32.93
C LEU A 454 -14.73 12.51 33.01
N LEU A 455 -15.67 12.32 33.95
CA LEU A 455 -16.42 11.06 34.08
C LEU A 455 -17.46 10.88 32.98
N CYS A 456 -18.09 11.96 32.51
CA CYS A 456 -18.99 11.94 31.35
C CYS A 456 -18.26 11.50 30.07
N PHE A 457 -17.03 11.97 29.87
CA PHE A 457 -16.20 11.49 28.78
C PHE A 457 -15.71 10.05 29.02
N ALA A 458 -15.35 9.70 30.26
CA ALA A 458 -14.88 8.36 30.54
C ALA A 458 -15.97 7.31 30.28
N ILE A 459 -17.23 7.58 30.63
CA ILE A 459 -18.32 6.60 30.45
C ILE A 459 -18.64 6.33 28.97
N THR A 460 -18.43 7.30 28.07
CA THR A 460 -18.70 7.12 26.63
C THR A 460 -17.70 6.19 25.95
N TYR A 461 -16.46 6.10 26.47
CA TYR A 461 -15.37 5.32 25.85
C TYR A 461 -14.83 4.17 26.73
N CYS A 462 -15.33 4.02 27.95
CA CYS A 462 -14.86 2.98 28.85
C CYS A 462 -15.22 1.56 28.38
N THR A 463 -14.46 0.58 28.86
CA THR A 463 -14.81 -0.84 28.65
C THR A 463 -16.12 -1.20 29.35
N PRO A 464 -16.89 -2.20 28.87
CA PRO A 464 -18.20 -2.56 29.45
C PRO A 464 -18.17 -2.85 30.95
N LYS A 465 -17.06 -3.38 31.48
CA LYS A 465 -16.86 -3.66 32.91
C LYS A 465 -16.74 -2.39 33.77
N MET A 466 -16.38 -1.27 33.16
CA MET A 466 -16.11 0.00 33.84
C MET A 466 -17.30 0.96 33.81
N ILE A 467 -18.35 0.67 33.03
CA ILE A 467 -19.57 1.50 32.94
C ILE A 467 -20.22 1.67 34.31
N GLU A 468 -20.53 0.56 34.99
CA GLU A 468 -21.20 0.60 36.30
C GLU A 468 -20.37 1.33 37.38
N PRO A 469 -19.05 1.08 37.55
CA PRO A 469 -18.21 1.85 38.46
C PRO A 469 -18.16 3.36 38.18
N ILE A 470 -17.99 3.75 36.90
CA ILE A 470 -17.88 5.16 36.50
C ILE A 470 -19.23 5.86 36.65
N LEU A 471 -20.33 5.20 36.27
CA LEU A 471 -21.67 5.72 36.41
C LEU A 471 -22.04 5.95 37.88
N ARG A 472 -21.73 4.99 38.78
CA ARG A 472 -21.92 5.19 40.23
C ARG A 472 -21.14 6.38 40.75
N ALA A 473 -19.87 6.51 40.36
CA ALA A 473 -19.03 7.65 40.76
C ALA A 473 -19.60 8.99 40.28
N LYS A 474 -20.09 9.03 39.03
CA LYS A 474 -20.77 10.20 38.45
C LYS A 474 -22.05 10.54 39.21
N CYS A 475 -22.94 9.56 39.44
CA CYS A 475 -24.19 9.77 40.19
C CYS A 475 -23.94 10.31 41.60
N LEU A 476 -22.91 9.82 42.30
CA LEU A 476 -22.54 10.31 43.63
C LEU A 476 -22.02 11.76 43.63
N LEU A 477 -21.30 12.18 42.58
CA LEU A 477 -20.86 13.57 42.45
C LEU A 477 -22.04 14.49 42.06
N GLU A 478 -22.94 14.03 41.19
CA GLU A 478 -24.15 14.79 40.83
C GLU A 478 -25.07 15.01 42.04
N THR A 479 -25.26 14.01 42.92
CA THR A 479 -26.05 14.19 44.14
C THR A 479 -25.42 15.22 45.08
N GLN A 480 -24.09 15.24 45.20
CA GLN A 480 -23.39 16.27 45.98
C GLN A 480 -23.59 17.67 45.39
N VAL A 481 -23.41 17.85 44.08
CA VAL A 481 -23.59 19.17 43.42
C VAL A 481 -25.01 19.70 43.59
N ASN A 482 -26.02 18.84 43.39
CA ASN A 482 -27.43 19.22 43.52
C ASN A 482 -27.76 19.60 44.98
N PHE A 483 -27.22 18.87 45.96
CA PHE A 483 -27.42 19.17 47.38
C PHE A 483 -26.74 20.48 47.83
N PHE A 484 -25.51 20.75 47.40
CA PHE A 484 -24.80 21.98 47.75
C PHE A 484 -25.39 23.23 47.08
N ARG A 485 -25.94 23.10 45.86
CA ARG A 485 -26.61 24.19 45.15
C ARG A 485 -27.89 24.65 45.87
N ASP A 486 -28.59 23.75 46.53
CA ASP A 486 -29.80 24.05 47.30
C ASP A 486 -29.51 24.73 48.65
N HIS A 487 -28.40 24.37 49.32
CA HIS A 487 -28.07 24.93 50.64
C HIS A 487 -27.66 26.42 50.60
N PHE A 488 -27.11 26.89 49.47
CA PHE A 488 -26.70 28.28 49.30
C PHE A 488 -27.86 29.21 48.89
N LEU A 489 -28.92 28.68 48.29
CA LEU A 489 -30.06 29.48 47.80
C LEU A 489 -31.22 29.57 48.80
N HIS A 490 -31.39 28.59 49.69
CA HIS A 490 -32.43 28.59 50.71
C HIS A 490 -31.85 28.76 52.12
N GLY A 491 -31.72 30.02 52.56
CA GLY A 491 -31.36 30.39 53.94
C GLY A 491 -32.40 29.98 54.99
N VAL A 492 -32.64 28.68 55.17
CA VAL A 492 -33.65 28.12 56.09
C VAL A 492 -33.05 27.49 57.34
N PHE A 493 -31.74 27.56 57.55
CA PHE A 493 -31.13 27.36 58.87
C PHE A 493 -30.08 28.42 59.17
N SER A 494 -30.44 29.36 60.06
CA SER A 494 -29.44 30.06 60.86
C SER A 494 -28.81 29.03 61.79
N LEU A 495 -27.64 28.52 61.43
CA LEU A 495 -26.74 27.94 62.41
C LEU A 495 -26.24 29.09 63.28
N GLN A 496 -26.96 29.35 64.38
CA GLN A 496 -26.31 29.90 65.56
C GLN A 496 -25.15 28.95 65.88
N VAL A 497 -23.95 29.46 65.66
CA VAL A 497 -22.69 28.88 66.13
C VAL A 497 -22.78 28.89 67.66
N ALA A 498 -23.36 27.83 68.22
CA ALA A 498 -23.25 27.54 69.64
C ALA A 498 -21.94 26.77 69.83
N ASP A 499 -21.00 27.46 70.47
CA ASP A 499 -19.75 26.97 71.05
C ASP A 499 -19.71 25.45 71.29
N SER A 500 -18.93 24.76 70.45
CA SER A 500 -18.25 23.54 70.85
C SER A 500 -16.85 23.57 70.27
N LYS A 501 -15.94 24.17 71.04
CA LYS A 501 -14.49 24.02 70.91
C LYS A 501 -14.14 22.54 70.97
N ASN A 502 -13.90 21.92 69.82
CA ASN A 502 -12.99 20.78 69.57
C ASN A 502 -13.45 20.02 68.32
N GLN A 503 -13.11 20.55 67.14
CA GLN A 503 -12.78 19.74 65.96
C GLN A 503 -12.05 20.64 64.96
N SER A 504 -10.90 20.17 64.50
CA SER A 504 -9.96 20.86 63.63
C SER A 504 -10.57 21.22 62.26
N PRO A 505 -10.22 22.38 61.67
CA PRO A 505 -10.63 22.75 60.32
C PRO A 505 -9.79 21.94 59.33
N GLY A 506 -10.27 20.76 58.89
CA GLY A 506 -9.40 19.80 58.20
C GLY A 506 -10.00 18.94 57.09
N ASP A 507 -11.30 18.67 57.05
CA ASP A 507 -11.82 17.69 56.09
C ASP A 507 -12.94 18.26 55.22
N SER A 508 -12.62 18.52 53.94
CA SER A 508 -13.59 18.68 52.87
C SER A 508 -13.56 17.45 51.94
N PRO A 509 -14.71 16.94 51.49
CA PRO A 509 -14.82 15.63 50.85
C PRO A 509 -14.64 15.76 49.32
N PHE A 510 -13.45 15.53 48.76
CA PHE A 510 -13.23 15.80 47.31
C PHE A 510 -12.49 14.71 46.52
N SER A 511 -13.03 13.49 46.44
CA SER A 511 -12.70 12.45 45.44
C SER A 511 -13.89 11.54 45.19
N ALA A 512 -14.03 10.89 44.04
CA ALA A 512 -15.03 9.82 43.86
C ALA A 512 -14.82 8.63 44.82
N ARG A 513 -13.57 8.25 45.13
CA ARG A 513 -13.24 7.24 46.17
C ARG A 513 -13.38 7.80 47.58
N GLY A 514 -13.01 9.06 47.78
CA GLY A 514 -13.26 9.80 49.02
C GLY A 514 -14.76 9.91 49.31
N ALA A 515 -15.59 10.15 48.29
CA ALA A 515 -17.04 10.17 48.36
C ALA A 515 -17.59 8.75 48.62
N ILE A 516 -17.06 7.69 48.01
CA ILE A 516 -17.48 6.31 48.33
C ILE A 516 -17.10 5.94 49.77
N ARG A 517 -15.87 6.26 50.21
CA ARG A 517 -15.35 5.92 51.54
C ARG A 517 -15.98 6.78 52.63
N GLN A 518 -16.06 8.09 52.44
CA GLN A 518 -16.82 8.98 53.31
C GLN A 518 -18.31 8.69 53.22
N THR A 519 -18.94 8.30 52.11
CA THR A 519 -20.36 7.91 52.18
C THR A 519 -20.50 6.65 53.04
N LYS A 520 -19.57 5.69 52.95
CA LYS A 520 -19.55 4.46 53.78
C LYS A 520 -19.18 4.71 55.25
N GLU A 521 -18.27 5.64 55.52
CA GLU A 521 -17.87 6.10 56.85
C GLU A 521 -18.93 7.06 57.43
N ILE A 522 -19.49 8.00 56.67
CA ILE A 522 -20.61 8.88 57.05
C ILE A 522 -21.87 8.07 57.38
N LEU A 523 -22.14 7.00 56.61
CA LEU A 523 -23.20 6.02 56.90
C LEU A 523 -22.95 5.25 58.20
N SER A 524 -21.70 5.13 58.68
CA SER A 524 -21.34 4.37 59.88
C SER A 524 -20.90 5.21 61.09
N SER A 525 -20.48 6.47 60.93
CA SER A 525 -19.80 7.27 61.96
C SER A 525 -20.33 8.69 62.17
N THR A 526 -21.28 9.22 61.39
CA THR A 526 -21.76 10.61 61.62
C THR A 526 -22.93 10.69 62.61
N ASN A 527 -22.78 11.64 63.53
CA ASN A 527 -23.59 11.90 64.71
C ASN A 527 -25.08 12.18 64.40
N LYS A 528 -25.94 12.13 65.42
CA LYS A 528 -27.42 12.16 65.35
C LYS A 528 -28.02 13.21 64.39
N ALA A 529 -27.36 14.33 64.10
CA ALA A 529 -27.87 15.38 63.22
C ALA A 529 -27.76 15.06 61.71
N THR A 530 -26.69 14.44 61.24
CA THR A 530 -26.55 14.04 59.82
C THR A 530 -27.31 12.74 59.53
N ARG A 531 -27.33 11.83 60.50
CA ARG A 531 -28.27 10.69 60.49
C ARG A 531 -29.71 11.17 60.57
N ALA A 532 -30.02 12.26 61.27
CA ALA A 532 -31.35 12.87 61.25
C ALA A 532 -31.65 13.55 59.91
N ALA A 533 -30.70 14.21 59.23
CA ALA A 533 -30.93 14.85 57.93
C ALA A 533 -31.12 13.84 56.78
N LEU A 534 -30.34 12.75 56.75
CA LEU A 534 -30.52 11.64 55.78
C LEU A 534 -31.67 10.72 56.18
N LEU A 535 -31.88 10.47 57.48
CA LEU A 535 -33.14 9.87 57.92
C LEU A 535 -34.28 10.77 57.50
N HIS A 536 -34.13 12.10 57.52
CA HIS A 536 -35.15 13.05 57.09
C HIS A 536 -35.42 12.97 55.58
N VAL A 537 -34.44 12.92 54.69
CA VAL A 537 -34.74 12.62 53.26
C VAL A 537 -35.41 11.25 53.08
N SER A 538 -35.15 10.26 53.95
CA SER A 538 -35.94 9.01 54.00
C SER A 538 -37.19 9.05 54.91
N ASP A 539 -37.44 10.16 55.60
CA ASP A 539 -38.51 10.37 56.57
C ASP A 539 -39.61 11.04 55.77
N THR A 540 -40.75 10.39 55.69
CA THR A 540 -41.96 10.96 55.09
C THR A 540 -42.25 12.35 55.65
N ARG A 541 -41.82 12.65 56.88
CA ARG A 541 -41.95 13.95 57.54
C ARG A 541 -41.14 15.09 56.92
N TRP A 542 -39.93 14.84 56.40
CA TRP A 542 -39.16 15.87 55.71
C TRP A 542 -39.75 16.15 54.35
N TRP A 543 -40.07 15.10 53.58
CA TRP A 543 -40.80 15.25 52.32
C TRP A 543 -42.05 16.07 52.55
N THR A 544 -42.88 15.73 53.54
CA THR A 544 -44.07 16.55 53.86
C THR A 544 -43.73 17.96 54.31
N LYS A 545 -42.59 18.23 54.97
CA LYS A 545 -42.17 19.59 55.38
C LYS A 545 -41.61 20.43 54.23
N THR A 546 -40.82 19.83 53.36
CA THR A 546 -40.24 20.46 52.17
C THR A 546 -41.34 20.69 51.13
N LEU A 547 -42.25 19.73 50.96
CA LEU A 547 -43.45 19.86 50.14
C LEU A 547 -44.46 20.86 50.69
N THR A 548 -44.66 20.93 52.01
CA THR A 548 -45.47 22.01 52.61
C THR A 548 -44.77 23.37 52.56
N SER A 549 -43.44 23.43 52.58
CA SER A 549 -42.69 24.68 52.35
C SER A 549 -42.78 25.13 50.89
N LEU A 550 -42.76 24.20 49.94
CA LEU A 550 -43.01 24.45 48.51
C LEU A 550 -44.46 24.91 48.26
N SER A 551 -45.45 24.31 48.93
CA SER A 551 -46.86 24.68 48.79
C SER A 551 -47.19 26.02 49.48
N THR A 552 -46.51 26.37 50.57
CA THR A 552 -46.65 27.69 51.22
C THR A 552 -45.89 28.78 50.46
N ALA A 553 -44.78 28.47 49.78
CA ALA A 553 -44.07 29.42 48.92
C ALA A 553 -44.90 29.91 47.71
N LYS A 554 -45.95 29.16 47.30
CA LYS A 554 -46.96 29.62 46.31
C LYS A 554 -47.77 30.83 46.78
N HIS A 555 -47.91 31.07 48.09
CA HIS A 555 -48.69 32.20 48.61
C HIS A 555 -47.91 33.51 48.73
N GLU A 556 -46.57 33.48 48.66
CA GLU A 556 -45.75 34.70 48.74
C GLU A 556 -45.13 35.13 47.40
N ARG A 557 -45.04 34.25 46.39
CA ARG A 557 -44.63 34.62 45.03
C ARG A 557 -45.82 35.08 44.17
N GLY A 558 -46.48 36.14 44.61
CA GLY A 558 -47.18 37.04 43.69
C GLY A 558 -46.17 37.95 43.01
N SER A 559 -45.56 37.54 41.90
CA SER A 559 -44.79 38.44 41.03
C SER A 559 -44.60 37.87 39.63
N GLU A 560 -45.35 38.43 38.69
CA GLU A 560 -44.95 38.75 37.31
C GLU A 560 -44.15 37.71 36.50
N MET A 561 -44.83 36.64 36.08
CA MET A 561 -44.54 35.99 34.80
C MET A 561 -45.90 35.52 34.25
N ASP A 562 -46.50 36.36 33.43
CA ASP A 562 -47.74 36.08 32.72
C ASP A 562 -47.45 35.06 31.60
N ASP A 563 -47.52 33.77 31.94
CA ASP A 563 -47.55 32.70 30.94
C ASP A 563 -48.92 32.76 30.25
N GLY A 564 -48.96 33.41 29.08
CA GLY A 564 -50.18 33.68 28.32
C GLY A 564 -51.01 32.45 27.91
N ASN A 565 -50.61 31.24 28.30
CA ASN A 565 -51.33 29.98 28.11
C ASN A 565 -51.75 29.27 29.42
N ARG A 566 -51.81 29.97 30.56
CA ARG A 566 -52.33 29.39 31.82
C ARG A 566 -53.76 28.83 31.74
N LYS A 567 -54.56 29.29 30.76
CA LYS A 567 -55.92 28.79 30.49
C LYS A 567 -55.96 27.58 29.54
N LEU A 568 -54.81 27.10 29.06
CA LEU A 568 -54.69 25.99 28.08
C LEU A 568 -55.51 26.21 26.80
N GLU A 569 -55.60 27.47 26.34
CA GLU A 569 -56.35 27.82 25.11
C GLU A 569 -55.62 27.38 23.83
N ARG A 570 -54.30 27.14 23.92
CA ARG A 570 -53.46 26.56 22.87
C ARG A 570 -52.63 25.41 23.45
N GLN A 571 -52.24 24.45 22.63
CA GLN A 571 -51.34 23.38 23.08
C GLN A 571 -49.96 23.96 23.42
N GLY A 572 -49.49 23.78 24.65
CA GLY A 572 -48.12 24.12 25.03
C GLY A 572 -47.14 23.13 24.39
N CYS A 573 -46.13 23.64 23.70
CA CYS A 573 -45.14 22.86 22.95
C CYS A 573 -43.73 23.37 23.29
N HIS A 574 -42.75 22.47 23.47
CA HIS A 574 -41.35 22.88 23.54
C HIS A 574 -40.99 23.66 22.24
N PRO A 575 -40.20 24.76 22.30
CA PRO A 575 -39.90 25.60 21.12
C PRO A 575 -39.37 24.86 19.89
N PHE A 576 -38.71 23.72 20.12
CA PHE A 576 -38.24 22.81 19.07
C PHE A 576 -39.37 22.30 18.15
N TYR A 577 -40.57 22.07 18.69
CA TYR A 577 -41.72 21.51 17.96
C TYR A 577 -42.67 22.58 17.40
N GLU A 578 -42.35 23.87 17.57
CA GLU A 578 -43.20 24.98 17.14
C GLU A 578 -43.52 24.95 15.64
N SER A 579 -42.54 24.52 14.82
CA SER A 579 -42.70 24.42 13.35
C SER A 579 -43.59 23.26 12.90
N VAL A 580 -43.85 22.29 13.79
CA VAL A 580 -44.57 21.05 13.48
C VAL A 580 -46.01 21.09 13.99
N ILE A 581 -46.28 21.88 15.05
CA ILE A 581 -47.60 21.94 15.69
C ILE A 581 -48.29 23.26 15.34
N ASP A 582 -49.26 23.18 14.44
CA ASP A 582 -50.00 24.35 13.93
C ASP A 582 -50.81 25.03 15.06
N GLY A 583 -50.53 26.31 15.31
CA GLY A 583 -51.22 27.11 16.32
C GLY A 583 -50.83 26.84 17.78
N CYS A 584 -49.67 26.21 18.04
CA CYS A 584 -49.20 25.92 19.40
C CYS A 584 -48.70 27.17 20.16
N TYR A 585 -48.59 27.06 21.48
CA TYR A 585 -47.98 28.04 22.37
C TYR A 585 -46.56 27.60 22.71
N SER A 586 -45.58 28.36 22.22
CA SER A 586 -44.14 28.13 22.43
C SER A 586 -43.65 29.01 23.59
N ASN A 587 -43.03 28.39 24.61
CA ASN A 587 -42.52 29.07 25.79
C ASN A 587 -41.22 29.85 25.46
N ARG A 588 -41.22 31.18 25.62
CA ARG A 588 -40.05 32.05 25.33
C ARG A 588 -38.95 32.03 26.39
N VAL A 589 -39.13 31.28 27.47
CA VAL A 589 -38.18 31.16 28.60
C VAL A 589 -37.26 29.94 28.46
N GLU A 590 -37.68 28.94 27.68
CA GLU A 590 -36.88 27.75 27.36
C GLU A 590 -35.95 28.00 26.16
N ALA A 591 -34.88 27.21 26.04
CA ALA A 591 -33.77 27.49 25.13
C ALA A 591 -34.22 27.57 23.66
N ASP A 592 -33.97 28.72 23.03
CA ASP A 592 -34.09 28.89 21.58
C ASP A 592 -32.88 28.22 20.91
N TYR A 593 -33.11 27.07 20.27
CA TYR A 593 -32.07 26.32 19.55
C TYR A 593 -31.49 27.10 18.34
N GLN A 594 -32.12 28.19 17.91
CA GLN A 594 -31.59 29.05 16.83
C GLN A 594 -30.47 29.98 17.32
N HIS A 595 -30.46 30.34 18.61
CA HIS A 595 -29.46 31.21 19.21
C HIS A 595 -29.04 30.60 20.55
N TYR A 596 -28.02 29.72 20.54
CA TYR A 596 -27.45 29.06 21.73
C TYR A 596 -27.26 30.04 22.90
N GLN A 597 -28.29 30.21 23.73
CA GLN A 597 -28.27 30.94 24.97
C GLN A 597 -28.56 29.93 26.08
N VAL A 598 -27.63 29.84 27.03
CA VAL A 598 -27.83 29.07 28.25
C VAL A 598 -29.06 29.66 28.96
N PRO A 599 -30.10 28.87 29.26
CA PRO A 599 -31.28 29.42 29.91
C PRO A 599 -30.90 30.03 31.25
N SER A 600 -31.11 31.35 31.38
CA SER A 600 -30.97 32.09 32.63
C SER A 600 -32.22 31.90 33.48
N SER A 601 -32.40 30.70 34.02
CA SER A 601 -33.37 30.38 35.09
C SER A 601 -32.99 29.01 35.63
N GLY A 602 -32.60 28.95 36.91
CA GLY A 602 -32.18 27.70 37.55
C GLY A 602 -33.27 26.63 37.45
N SER A 603 -32.86 25.39 37.17
CA SER A 603 -33.73 24.22 37.28
C SER A 603 -34.53 24.31 38.57
N GLY A 604 -35.86 24.21 38.45
CA GLY A 604 -36.76 24.41 39.56
C GLY A 604 -36.36 23.51 40.72
N LEU A 605 -36.52 23.99 41.97
CA LEU A 605 -36.27 23.22 43.18
C LEU A 605 -36.91 21.81 43.08
N SER A 606 -38.12 21.73 42.52
CA SER A 606 -38.86 20.49 42.25
C SER A 606 -38.14 19.52 41.30
N GLU A 607 -37.48 20.02 40.24
CA GLU A 607 -36.73 19.19 39.27
C GLU A 607 -35.43 18.66 39.88
N ASN A 608 -34.71 19.51 40.63
CA ASN A 608 -33.48 19.11 41.32
C ASN A 608 -33.77 18.05 42.40
N ILE A 609 -34.89 18.20 43.12
CA ILE A 609 -35.35 17.25 44.13
C ILE A 609 -35.77 15.92 43.48
N LEU A 610 -36.53 15.95 42.38
CA LEU A 610 -36.90 14.73 41.66
C LEU A 610 -35.66 14.01 41.13
N ARG A 611 -34.72 14.74 40.53
CA ARG A 611 -33.46 14.20 40.02
C ARG A 611 -32.61 13.59 41.13
N ALA A 612 -32.47 14.26 42.27
CA ALA A 612 -31.75 13.72 43.43
C ALA A 612 -32.40 12.45 43.97
N GLY A 613 -33.74 12.43 44.09
CA GLY A 613 -34.48 11.25 44.57
C GLY A 613 -34.35 10.04 43.63
N LYS A 614 -34.39 10.27 42.31
CA LYS A 614 -34.19 9.20 41.32
C LYS A 614 -32.75 8.71 41.28
N LEU A 615 -31.76 9.59 41.43
CA LEU A 615 -30.36 9.17 41.56
C LEU A 615 -30.15 8.31 42.82
N GLU A 616 -30.77 8.65 43.95
CA GLU A 616 -30.70 7.83 45.18
C GLU A 616 -31.38 6.47 45.02
N GLU A 617 -32.54 6.42 44.37
CA GLU A 617 -33.24 5.17 44.03
C GLU A 617 -32.34 4.24 43.18
N THR A 618 -31.64 4.79 42.18
CA THR A 618 -30.70 4.02 41.35
C THR A 618 -29.47 3.55 42.13
N LEU A 619 -28.91 4.38 43.03
CA LEU A 619 -27.76 4.01 43.86
C LEU A 619 -28.08 2.94 44.90
N THR A 620 -29.35 2.84 45.31
CA THR A 620 -29.83 1.88 46.32
C THR A 620 -30.49 0.64 45.73
N GLU A 621 -30.47 0.48 44.40
CA GLU A 621 -31.15 -0.62 43.69
C GLU A 621 -32.65 -0.71 44.04
N GLY A 622 -33.29 0.45 44.26
CA GLY A 622 -34.71 0.53 44.61
C GLY A 622 -35.04 0.22 46.07
N ARG A 623 -34.04 0.12 46.98
CA ARG A 623 -34.30 -0.09 48.42
C ARG A 623 -34.80 1.17 49.13
N ALA A 624 -34.45 2.35 48.63
CA ALA A 624 -35.00 3.62 49.06
C ALA A 624 -35.88 4.19 47.94
N THR A 625 -37.19 4.15 48.13
CA THR A 625 -38.17 4.75 47.21
C THR A 625 -38.80 5.96 47.88
N HIS A 626 -38.63 7.13 47.27
CA HIS A 626 -39.20 8.36 47.78
C HIS A 626 -40.57 8.60 47.14
N PRO A 627 -41.59 8.99 47.90
CA PRO A 627 -42.89 9.37 47.34
C PRO A 627 -42.72 10.68 46.54
N ALA A 628 -42.45 10.56 45.25
CA ALA A 628 -42.30 11.69 44.34
C ALA A 628 -43.64 12.28 43.88
N SER A 629 -44.78 11.77 44.37
CA SER A 629 -46.12 12.12 43.86
C SER A 629 -46.42 13.62 43.93
N GLU A 630 -46.11 14.28 45.04
CA GLU A 630 -46.36 15.73 45.18
C GLU A 630 -45.37 16.56 44.35
N VAL A 631 -44.11 16.11 44.20
CA VAL A 631 -43.11 16.77 43.35
C VAL A 631 -43.50 16.63 41.87
N LEU A 632 -43.96 15.45 41.45
CA LEU A 632 -44.44 15.17 40.09
C LEU A 632 -45.74 15.93 39.79
N GLN A 633 -46.65 16.06 40.75
CA GLN A 633 -47.83 16.92 40.61
C GLN A 633 -47.44 18.38 40.44
N GLN A 634 -46.48 18.87 41.22
CA GLN A 634 -46.01 20.24 41.09
C GLN A 634 -45.29 20.50 39.76
N LEU A 635 -44.47 19.56 39.30
CA LEU A 635 -43.82 19.63 37.99
C LEU A 635 -44.81 19.52 36.83
N ALA A 636 -45.87 18.72 36.99
CA ALA A 636 -46.97 18.67 36.04
C ALA A 636 -47.70 20.01 35.96
N GLU A 637 -48.08 20.59 37.10
CA GLU A 637 -48.76 21.88 37.15
C GLU A 637 -47.93 23.01 36.54
N ASP A 638 -46.63 23.04 36.84
CA ASP A 638 -45.72 24.08 36.36
C ASP A 638 -45.43 23.96 34.85
N ASN A 639 -45.46 22.74 34.28
CA ASN A 639 -45.13 22.49 32.88
C ASN A 639 -46.34 22.34 31.94
N LEU A 640 -47.54 21.97 32.42
CA LEU A 640 -48.69 21.65 31.55
C LEU A 640 -49.09 22.79 30.58
N SER A 641 -48.99 24.04 31.02
CA SER A 641 -49.28 25.22 30.20
C SER A 641 -48.16 25.59 29.22
N ARG A 642 -46.93 25.14 29.48
CA ARG A 642 -45.70 25.47 28.73
C ARG A 642 -45.37 24.37 27.72
N ASP A 643 -45.28 23.15 28.22
CA ASP A 643 -45.15 21.91 27.46
C ASP A 643 -46.20 20.92 27.98
N SER A 644 -47.33 20.87 27.27
CA SER A 644 -48.44 20.00 27.65
C SER A 644 -48.05 18.53 27.59
N SER A 645 -47.08 18.16 26.76
CA SER A 645 -46.60 16.77 26.66
C SER A 645 -45.77 16.39 27.88
N LEU A 646 -44.82 17.24 28.29
CA LEU A 646 -44.00 17.03 29.49
C LEU A 646 -44.85 17.06 30.78
N GLY A 647 -45.79 18.00 30.88
CA GLY A 647 -46.72 18.09 32.01
C GLY A 647 -47.61 16.84 32.14
N LEU A 648 -48.14 16.32 31.03
CA LEU A 648 -48.89 15.07 31.01
C LEU A 648 -48.02 13.86 31.37
N ALA A 649 -46.74 13.85 30.96
CA ALA A 649 -45.80 12.78 31.32
C ALA A 649 -45.59 12.71 32.84
N PHE A 650 -45.42 13.85 33.50
CA PHE A 650 -45.30 13.90 34.96
C PHE A 650 -46.58 13.40 35.65
N LEU A 651 -47.78 13.74 35.15
CA LEU A 651 -49.05 13.21 35.66
C LEU A 651 -49.19 11.70 35.47
N LEU A 652 -48.79 11.17 34.31
CA LEU A 652 -48.85 9.74 34.01
C LEU A 652 -47.85 8.93 34.83
N SER A 653 -46.75 9.54 35.29
CA SER A 653 -45.78 8.90 36.19
C SER A 653 -46.22 8.82 37.65
N LEU A 654 -47.42 9.31 37.99
CA LEU A 654 -47.97 9.23 39.34
C LEU A 654 -48.47 7.81 39.69
N PRO A 655 -48.03 7.20 40.80
CA PRO A 655 -48.35 5.81 41.14
C PRO A 655 -49.82 5.54 41.48
N GLN A 656 -50.67 6.56 41.69
CA GLN A 656 -52.08 6.41 42.10
C GLN A 656 -53.12 6.75 41.01
N VAL A 657 -52.70 7.14 39.81
CA VAL A 657 -53.60 7.61 38.73
C VAL A 657 -54.14 6.43 37.88
N ILE A 658 -53.68 5.20 38.13
CA ILE A 658 -53.92 4.04 37.25
C ILE A 658 -55.36 3.48 37.35
N THR A 659 -56.13 3.73 38.41
CA THR A 659 -57.43 3.04 38.59
C THR A 659 -58.66 3.84 38.13
N ASP A 660 -58.75 5.14 38.41
CA ASP A 660 -60.02 5.89 38.19
C ASP A 660 -59.96 6.88 37.01
N SER A 661 -58.76 7.38 36.68
CA SER A 661 -58.54 8.34 35.59
C SER A 661 -58.37 7.70 34.23
N VAL A 662 -58.02 6.41 34.14
CA VAL A 662 -57.94 5.67 32.86
C VAL A 662 -59.33 5.58 32.20
N LEU A 663 -60.40 5.46 33.00
CA LEU A 663 -61.80 5.53 32.53
C LEU A 663 -62.21 6.94 32.07
N SER A 664 -61.61 7.97 32.68
CA SER A 664 -61.91 9.38 32.35
C SER A 664 -61.17 9.85 31.09
N LEU A 665 -59.92 9.40 30.90
CA LEU A 665 -59.14 9.61 29.67
C LEU A 665 -59.66 8.75 28.51
N ALA A 666 -60.15 7.54 28.77
CA ALA A 666 -60.87 6.74 27.79
C ALA A 666 -62.18 7.42 27.30
N PHE A 667 -62.83 8.23 28.14
CA PHE A 667 -64.02 9.00 27.78
C PHE A 667 -63.71 10.27 26.96
N LEU A 668 -62.55 10.91 27.18
CA LEU A 668 -62.08 12.02 26.35
C LEU A 668 -61.53 11.57 24.98
N LEU A 669 -61.03 10.33 24.89
CA LEU A 669 -60.56 9.70 23.65
C LEU A 669 -61.62 8.86 22.93
N SER A 670 -62.84 8.72 23.49
CA SER A 670 -63.92 7.96 22.85
C SER A 670 -64.75 8.81 21.88
N LEU A 671 -64.45 8.71 20.58
CA LEU A 671 -65.39 8.66 19.45
C LEU A 671 -64.62 8.38 18.13
N PRO A 672 -65.08 7.47 17.25
CA PRO A 672 -65.40 6.06 17.40
C PRO A 672 -64.39 5.18 16.58
N GLN A 673 -63.79 4.10 17.09
CA GLN A 673 -64.27 2.70 17.01
C GLN A 673 -63.18 1.71 17.51
N VAL A 674 -63.53 0.88 18.52
CA VAL A 674 -62.95 -0.44 18.95
C VAL A 674 -61.47 -0.44 19.45
N ILE A 675 -60.96 -1.15 20.48
CA ILE A 675 -61.29 -2.41 21.19
C ILE A 675 -60.79 -2.35 22.65
N THR A 676 -61.54 -2.99 23.55
CA THR A 676 -61.41 -3.11 25.02
C THR A 676 -60.23 -3.96 25.54
N ASP A 677 -59.48 -4.66 24.68
CA ASP A 677 -58.38 -5.54 25.09
C ASP A 677 -57.02 -4.82 25.22
N SER A 678 -56.92 -3.61 24.65
CA SER A 678 -55.76 -2.73 24.73
C SER A 678 -55.46 -2.22 26.15
N VAL A 679 -56.47 -2.18 27.02
CA VAL A 679 -56.39 -1.67 28.40
C VAL A 679 -55.64 -2.62 29.33
N LEU A 680 -55.75 -3.94 29.10
CA LEU A 680 -55.01 -4.94 29.89
C LEU A 680 -53.51 -4.94 29.57
N SER A 681 -53.15 -4.72 28.31
CA SER A 681 -51.76 -4.61 27.85
C SER A 681 -51.07 -3.34 28.37
N LEU A 682 -51.83 -2.26 28.52
CA LEU A 682 -51.39 -0.98 29.11
C LEU A 682 -51.09 -1.11 30.61
N ALA A 683 -51.90 -1.88 31.34
CA ALA A 683 -51.67 -2.21 32.74
C ALA A 683 -50.43 -3.11 32.96
N PHE A 684 -50.10 -3.98 32.00
CA PHE A 684 -48.90 -4.83 32.05
C PHE A 684 -47.61 -4.04 31.76
N LEU A 685 -47.63 -3.12 30.78
CA LEU A 685 -46.46 -2.29 30.43
C LEU A 685 -46.10 -1.24 31.51
N LEU A 686 -47.11 -0.66 32.18
CA LEU A 686 -46.91 0.24 33.33
C LEU A 686 -46.39 -0.48 34.60
N SER A 687 -46.39 -1.82 34.61
CA SER A 687 -45.87 -2.62 35.72
C SER A 687 -44.38 -2.98 35.58
N LEU A 688 -43.73 -2.64 34.45
CA LEU A 688 -42.31 -2.89 34.21
C LEU A 688 -41.43 -1.71 34.68
N PRO A 689 -40.53 -1.90 35.65
CA PRO A 689 -39.86 -0.81 36.37
C PRO A 689 -38.70 -0.12 35.62
N GLN A 690 -38.53 -0.34 34.31
CA GLN A 690 -37.31 0.02 33.56
C GLN A 690 -37.52 0.86 32.28
N VAL A 691 -38.73 1.36 32.01
CA VAL A 691 -39.00 2.13 30.78
C VAL A 691 -38.71 3.61 31.01
N ILE A 692 -37.70 4.12 30.29
CA ILE A 692 -37.17 5.50 30.36
C ILE A 692 -38.23 6.51 29.90
N THR A 693 -38.30 7.67 30.55
CA THR A 693 -39.38 8.68 30.43
C THR A 693 -39.67 9.17 29.00
N ASP A 694 -38.68 9.22 28.11
CA ASP A 694 -38.88 9.69 26.73
C ASP A 694 -39.61 8.67 25.84
N SER A 695 -39.45 7.38 26.16
CA SER A 695 -40.11 6.29 25.43
C SER A 695 -41.59 6.13 25.78
N VAL A 696 -41.99 6.63 26.95
CA VAL A 696 -43.40 6.64 27.41
C VAL A 696 -44.21 7.69 26.65
N LEU A 697 -43.60 8.83 26.29
CA LEU A 697 -44.23 9.91 25.53
C LEU A 697 -44.63 9.46 24.11
N SER A 698 -43.73 8.75 23.43
CA SER A 698 -43.97 8.20 22.09
C SER A 698 -44.99 7.05 22.09
N LEU A 699 -44.98 6.20 23.13
CA LEU A 699 -45.96 5.12 23.32
C LEU A 699 -47.37 5.65 23.62
N ALA A 700 -47.48 6.70 24.44
CA ALA A 700 -48.76 7.34 24.76
C ALA A 700 -49.41 8.02 23.54
N PHE A 701 -48.61 8.62 22.66
CA PHE A 701 -49.08 9.19 21.39
C PHE A 701 -49.53 8.11 20.40
N LEU A 702 -48.81 6.98 20.30
CA LEU A 702 -49.18 5.86 19.42
C LEU A 702 -50.48 5.16 19.81
N LEU A 703 -50.79 5.08 21.10
CA LEU A 703 -52.05 4.53 21.63
C LEU A 703 -53.26 5.46 21.40
N SER A 704 -53.05 6.71 20.97
CA SER A 704 -54.13 7.64 20.59
C SER A 704 -54.65 7.44 19.16
N LEU A 705 -54.01 6.57 18.36
CA LEU A 705 -54.41 6.28 16.98
C LEU A 705 -55.32 5.04 16.91
N PRO A 706 -56.48 5.12 16.22
CA PRO A 706 -57.62 4.19 16.39
C PRO A 706 -57.44 2.77 15.80
N GLN A 707 -56.25 2.34 15.40
CA GLN A 707 -56.05 1.08 14.64
C GLN A 707 -54.82 0.24 15.08
N VAL A 708 -54.19 0.56 16.22
CA VAL A 708 -52.98 -0.15 16.66
C VAL A 708 -53.34 -1.47 17.35
N ILE A 709 -53.07 -2.61 16.69
CA ILE A 709 -53.28 -3.97 17.23
C ILE A 709 -52.09 -4.40 18.09
N THR A 710 -52.39 -5.16 19.14
CA THR A 710 -51.61 -5.49 20.35
C THR A 710 -50.21 -6.08 20.14
N ASP A 711 -49.93 -6.79 19.05
CA ASP A 711 -48.64 -7.50 18.87
C ASP A 711 -47.52 -6.60 18.32
N SER A 712 -47.89 -5.55 17.57
CA SER A 712 -46.95 -4.52 17.08
C SER A 712 -46.42 -3.61 18.19
N VAL A 713 -47.18 -3.42 19.27
CA VAL A 713 -46.84 -2.54 20.40
C VAL A 713 -45.74 -3.15 21.27
N LEU A 714 -45.77 -4.47 21.49
CA LEU A 714 -44.71 -5.17 22.23
C LEU A 714 -43.36 -5.16 21.50
N SER A 715 -43.41 -5.24 20.16
CA SER A 715 -42.22 -5.21 19.31
C SER A 715 -41.59 -3.80 19.27
N LEU A 716 -42.42 -2.74 19.29
CA LEU A 716 -41.99 -1.34 19.40
C LEU A 716 -41.42 -0.98 20.78
N ALA A 717 -41.98 -1.54 21.86
CA ALA A 717 -41.48 -1.35 23.23
C ALA A 717 -40.06 -1.90 23.44
N PHE A 718 -39.67 -2.96 22.71
CA PHE A 718 -38.31 -3.50 22.74
C PHE A 718 -37.31 -2.66 21.90
N LEU A 719 -37.76 -2.00 20.84
CA LEU A 719 -36.92 -1.06 20.08
C LEU A 719 -36.57 0.18 20.88
N LEU A 720 -37.49 0.63 21.74
CA LEU A 720 -37.31 1.75 22.68
C LEU A 720 -36.37 1.40 23.86
N SER A 721 -36.06 0.13 24.10
CA SER A 721 -35.09 -0.30 25.13
C SER A 721 -33.65 -0.43 24.62
N LEU A 722 -33.42 -0.20 23.31
CA LEU A 722 -32.08 -0.16 22.72
C LEU A 722 -31.51 1.27 22.80
N PRO A 723 -30.38 1.50 23.49
CA PRO A 723 -29.89 2.84 23.86
C PRO A 723 -29.30 3.66 22.70
N GLN A 724 -29.48 3.25 21.44
CA GLN A 724 -28.90 3.92 20.26
C GLN A 724 -29.90 4.28 19.15
N VAL A 725 -31.20 4.05 19.33
CA VAL A 725 -32.17 4.45 18.30
C VAL A 725 -32.68 5.86 18.61
N ILE A 726 -32.34 6.81 17.74
CA ILE A 726 -32.87 8.18 17.78
C ILE A 726 -34.40 8.10 17.80
N THR A 727 -35.01 8.74 18.80
CA THR A 727 -36.45 8.76 19.11
C THR A 727 -37.35 8.97 17.87
N ASP A 728 -36.89 9.73 16.89
CA ASP A 728 -37.64 10.07 15.67
C ASP A 728 -37.71 8.92 14.63
N SER A 729 -36.71 8.02 14.63
CA SER A 729 -36.67 6.87 13.72
C SER A 729 -37.66 5.77 14.13
N VAL A 730 -37.89 5.63 15.44
CA VAL A 730 -38.89 4.71 15.99
C VAL A 730 -40.30 5.25 15.74
N LEU A 731 -40.50 6.56 15.94
CA LEU A 731 -41.76 7.23 15.66
C LEU A 731 -42.13 7.16 14.18
N SER A 732 -41.18 7.38 13.26
CA SER A 732 -41.41 7.26 11.82
C SER A 732 -41.73 5.82 11.38
N LEU A 733 -41.03 4.82 11.91
CA LEU A 733 -41.37 3.40 11.71
C LEU A 733 -42.79 3.08 12.20
N ALA A 734 -43.20 3.64 13.34
CA ALA A 734 -44.52 3.41 13.90
C ALA A 734 -45.63 4.03 13.04
N PHE A 735 -45.42 5.23 12.49
CA PHE A 735 -46.31 5.82 11.49
C PHE A 735 -46.39 4.98 10.20
N LEU A 736 -45.25 4.48 9.70
CA LEU A 736 -45.22 3.62 8.52
C LEU A 736 -45.94 2.29 8.75
N LEU A 737 -45.80 1.68 9.94
CA LEU A 737 -46.49 0.43 10.33
C LEU A 737 -48.01 0.63 10.49
N SER A 738 -48.46 1.86 10.70
CA SER A 738 -49.88 2.23 10.81
C SER A 738 -50.59 2.49 9.48
N LEU A 739 -49.88 2.39 8.34
CA LEU A 739 -50.46 2.64 7.02
C LEU A 739 -51.54 1.60 6.65
N PRO A 740 -52.66 2.04 6.04
CA PRO A 740 -53.76 1.15 5.66
C PRO A 740 -53.37 0.15 4.57
N GLN A 741 -52.43 0.51 3.69
CA GLN A 741 -51.75 -0.45 2.81
C GLN A 741 -50.25 -0.46 3.13
N PRO A 742 -49.69 -1.62 3.51
CA PRO A 742 -48.29 -1.69 3.94
C PRO A 742 -47.29 -1.39 2.80
N VAL A 743 -47.73 -1.43 1.54
CA VAL A 743 -46.92 -1.14 0.36
C VAL A 743 -46.74 0.38 0.14
N ASP A 744 -47.67 1.22 0.62
CA ASP A 744 -47.64 2.68 0.44
C ASP A 744 -46.44 3.36 1.14
N ALA A 745 -45.84 2.67 2.13
CA ALA A 745 -44.59 3.10 2.76
C ALA A 745 -43.47 3.36 1.74
N ASP A 746 -43.52 2.71 0.58
CA ASP A 746 -42.56 2.90 -0.52
C ASP A 746 -42.52 4.34 -1.01
N GLN A 747 -43.66 5.04 -1.05
CA GLN A 747 -43.73 6.45 -1.46
C GLN A 747 -42.98 7.37 -0.50
N CYS A 748 -42.90 6.99 0.78
CA CYS A 748 -42.11 7.69 1.78
C CYS A 748 -40.62 7.42 1.56
N PHE A 749 -40.23 6.14 1.47
CA PHE A 749 -38.83 5.74 1.29
C PHE A 749 -38.21 6.26 -0.03
N MET A 750 -38.99 6.39 -1.10
CA MET A 750 -38.52 6.93 -2.38
C MET A 750 -38.31 8.44 -2.41
N LYS A 751 -38.91 9.20 -1.48
CA LYS A 751 -38.72 10.66 -1.37
C LYS A 751 -37.48 11.05 -0.58
N HIS A 752 -36.87 10.10 0.13
CA HIS A 752 -35.70 10.32 0.96
C HIS A 752 -34.41 9.90 0.24
N PRO A 753 -33.24 10.49 0.58
CA PRO A 753 -31.97 10.10 0.00
C PRO A 753 -31.65 8.62 0.28
N THR A 754 -31.10 7.94 -0.72
CA THR A 754 -30.68 6.54 -0.67
C THR A 754 -29.39 6.42 0.15
N THR A 755 -29.54 6.05 1.42
CA THR A 755 -28.44 5.82 2.37
C THR A 755 -28.54 4.39 2.91
N ALA A 756 -27.43 3.84 3.42
CA ALA A 756 -27.45 2.51 4.06
C ALA A 756 -28.52 2.43 5.16
N VAL A 757 -28.68 3.49 5.94
CA VAL A 757 -29.66 3.56 7.04
C VAL A 757 -31.09 3.57 6.51
N SER A 758 -31.41 4.38 5.48
CA SER A 758 -32.77 4.42 4.92
C SER A 758 -33.17 3.12 4.22
N LEU A 759 -32.23 2.45 3.55
CA LEU A 759 -32.45 1.15 2.92
C LEU A 759 -32.61 0.01 3.96
N GLN A 760 -31.80 0.01 5.01
CA GLN A 760 -31.93 -0.95 6.12
C GLN A 760 -33.25 -0.76 6.89
N LEU A 761 -33.68 0.49 7.09
CA LEU A 761 -34.96 0.82 7.73
C LEU A 761 -36.14 0.30 6.91
N ALA A 762 -36.13 0.50 5.59
CA ALA A 762 -37.13 -0.02 4.68
C ALA A 762 -37.18 -1.56 4.67
N MET A 763 -36.01 -2.22 4.62
CA MET A 763 -35.93 -3.67 4.70
C MET A 763 -36.49 -4.20 6.02
N TYR A 764 -36.18 -3.54 7.13
CA TYR A 764 -36.69 -3.93 8.44
C TYR A 764 -38.21 -3.74 8.56
N TYR A 765 -38.74 -2.63 8.03
CA TYR A 765 -40.18 -2.39 7.92
C TYR A 765 -40.91 -3.52 7.16
N TYR A 766 -40.46 -3.85 5.93
CA TYR A 766 -41.10 -4.92 5.15
C TYR A 766 -40.89 -6.30 5.78
N ALA A 767 -39.75 -6.54 6.44
CA ALA A 767 -39.51 -7.78 7.17
C ALA A 767 -40.50 -7.98 8.33
N LEU A 768 -40.85 -6.92 9.06
CA LEU A 768 -41.87 -6.94 10.11
C LEU A 768 -43.28 -7.19 9.55
N GLN A 769 -43.63 -6.58 8.41
CA GLN A 769 -44.93 -6.80 7.76
C GLN A 769 -45.09 -8.25 7.25
N ILE A 770 -44.03 -8.85 6.70
CA ILE A 770 -44.02 -10.27 6.30
C ILE A 770 -44.14 -11.19 7.53
N TYR A 771 -43.50 -10.82 8.64
CA TYR A 771 -43.58 -11.59 9.87
C TYR A 771 -45.01 -11.59 10.45
N LYS A 772 -45.73 -10.48 10.29
CA LYS A 772 -47.14 -10.31 10.70
C LYS A 772 -48.13 -11.16 9.89
N THR A 773 -47.83 -11.46 8.63
CA THR A 773 -48.73 -12.21 7.72
C THR A 773 -48.59 -13.73 7.79
N LEU A 774 -47.66 -14.27 8.60
CA LEU A 774 -47.46 -15.73 8.72
C LEU A 774 -48.58 -16.38 9.58
N PRO A 775 -49.18 -17.51 9.15
CA PRO A 775 -50.17 -18.22 9.95
C PRO A 775 -49.58 -18.73 11.27
N GLN A 776 -50.29 -18.51 12.39
CA GLN A 776 -49.85 -18.88 13.74
C GLN A 776 -49.91 -20.40 14.06
N GLU A 777 -50.15 -21.27 13.08
CA GLU A 777 -50.33 -22.70 13.33
C GLU A 777 -49.19 -23.53 12.76
N SER A 778 -48.25 -23.91 13.64
CA SER A 778 -47.55 -25.21 13.73
C SER A 778 -46.16 -25.00 14.35
N THR A 779 -45.93 -25.59 15.53
CA THR A 779 -44.70 -25.59 16.36
C THR A 779 -44.62 -24.48 17.44
N PRO A 780 -44.04 -24.77 18.62
CA PRO A 780 -44.31 -24.01 19.86
C PRO A 780 -43.70 -22.62 19.72
N HIS A 781 -44.53 -21.58 19.86
CA HIS A 781 -44.21 -20.15 19.78
C HIS A 781 -43.01 -19.84 18.85
N PRO A 782 -43.22 -19.44 17.59
CA PRO A 782 -42.13 -18.84 16.82
C PRO A 782 -41.56 -17.71 17.67
N ASP A 783 -40.30 -17.88 18.10
CA ASP A 783 -39.60 -17.05 19.08
C ASP A 783 -40.01 -15.58 18.91
N ALA A 784 -40.54 -14.99 19.98
CA ALA A 784 -41.14 -13.67 19.90
C ALA A 784 -40.18 -12.68 19.23
N VAL A 785 -40.67 -11.89 18.26
CA VAL A 785 -39.84 -11.02 17.39
C VAL A 785 -38.88 -10.13 18.19
N TYR A 786 -39.29 -9.72 19.40
CA TYR A 786 -38.49 -8.93 20.35
C TYR A 786 -37.26 -9.66 20.93
N LEU A 787 -37.18 -10.99 20.84
CA LEU A 787 -36.00 -11.77 21.28
C LEU A 787 -34.89 -11.81 20.22
N HIS A 788 -35.15 -11.27 19.02
CA HIS A 788 -34.24 -11.32 17.89
C HIS A 788 -33.79 -9.92 17.47
N SER A 789 -32.51 -9.81 17.10
CA SER A 789 -31.99 -8.55 16.59
C SER A 789 -32.69 -8.16 15.26
N PRO A 790 -32.80 -6.86 14.91
CA PRO A 790 -33.34 -6.43 13.63
C PRO A 790 -32.70 -7.10 12.40
N GLY A 791 -31.40 -7.41 12.50
CA GLY A 791 -30.64 -8.15 11.50
C GLY A 791 -31.07 -9.62 11.36
N ASP A 792 -31.48 -10.27 12.45
CA ASP A 792 -31.93 -11.67 12.41
C ASP A 792 -33.35 -11.79 11.86
N VAL A 793 -34.22 -10.85 12.22
CA VAL A 793 -35.59 -10.74 11.69
C VAL A 793 -35.56 -10.51 10.18
N THR A 794 -34.78 -9.53 9.70
CA THR A 794 -34.61 -9.26 8.27
C THR A 794 -34.04 -10.46 7.51
N LYS A 795 -33.01 -11.14 8.05
CA LYS A 795 -32.44 -12.36 7.44
C LYS A 795 -33.45 -13.50 7.34
N ARG A 796 -34.28 -13.72 8.36
CA ARG A 796 -35.31 -14.76 8.36
C ARG A 796 -36.42 -14.43 7.35
N SER A 797 -36.93 -13.20 7.35
CA SER A 797 -37.94 -12.74 6.39
C SER A 797 -37.41 -12.77 4.95
N LEU A 798 -36.12 -12.48 4.73
CA LEU A 798 -35.47 -12.62 3.42
C LEU A 798 -35.40 -14.08 2.94
N LYS A 799 -35.09 -15.03 3.84
CA LYS A 799 -35.10 -16.46 3.49
C LYS A 799 -36.50 -16.92 3.08
N LEU A 800 -37.53 -16.46 3.79
CA LEU A 800 -38.93 -16.74 3.46
C LEU A 800 -39.34 -16.10 2.14
N ALA A 801 -38.99 -14.83 1.91
CA ALA A 801 -39.28 -14.13 0.65
C ALA A 801 -38.60 -14.80 -0.56
N LYS A 802 -37.34 -15.25 -0.42
CA LYS A 802 -36.63 -16.00 -1.49
C LYS A 802 -37.24 -17.37 -1.75
N LYS A 803 -37.66 -18.08 -0.70
CA LYS A 803 -38.36 -19.36 -0.83
C LYS A 803 -39.71 -19.19 -1.56
N TYR A 804 -40.45 -18.14 -1.20
CA TYR A 804 -41.70 -17.76 -1.85
C TYR A 804 -41.50 -17.42 -3.34
N GLN A 805 -40.44 -16.68 -3.68
CA GLN A 805 -40.11 -16.33 -5.07
C GLN A 805 -39.72 -17.55 -5.91
N ALA A 806 -39.06 -18.55 -5.32
CA ALA A 806 -38.73 -19.82 -5.97
C ALA A 806 -39.97 -20.71 -6.19
N GLU A 807 -40.90 -20.74 -5.23
CA GLU A 807 -42.13 -21.56 -5.28
C GLU A 807 -43.25 -20.91 -6.14
N LYS A 808 -43.12 -19.63 -6.51
CA LYS A 808 -44.00 -18.87 -7.43
C LYS A 808 -44.09 -19.48 -8.85
N THR A 809 -43.23 -20.46 -9.18
CA THR A 809 -43.24 -21.20 -10.46
C THR A 809 -44.04 -22.51 -10.42
N SER A 810 -44.56 -22.92 -9.25
CA SER A 810 -45.46 -24.06 -9.10
C SER A 810 -46.87 -23.59 -8.74
N ASP A 811 -47.89 -24.13 -9.42
CA ASP A 811 -49.33 -23.79 -9.33
C ASP A 811 -49.94 -23.94 -7.92
N ILE A 812 -49.57 -23.08 -6.97
CA ILE A 812 -50.16 -23.01 -5.63
C ILE A 812 -50.62 -21.57 -5.38
N GLU A 813 -51.94 -21.40 -5.17
CA GLU A 813 -52.54 -20.11 -4.80
C GLU A 813 -52.08 -19.70 -3.39
N PHE A 814 -51.21 -18.70 -3.32
CA PHE A 814 -50.76 -18.08 -2.06
C PHE A 814 -51.45 -16.72 -1.80
N ASP A 815 -51.40 -16.29 -0.54
CA ASP A 815 -52.08 -15.11 0.01
C ASP A 815 -51.78 -13.81 -0.78
N PRO A 816 -52.79 -13.09 -1.30
CA PRO A 816 -52.61 -11.89 -2.16
C PRO A 816 -51.86 -10.73 -1.49
N VAL A 817 -51.72 -10.72 -0.16
CA VAL A 817 -51.03 -9.65 0.60
C VAL A 817 -49.52 -9.92 0.73
N MET A 818 -49.08 -11.19 0.72
CA MET A 818 -47.68 -11.56 0.99
C MET A 818 -46.76 -11.33 -0.23
N SER A 819 -47.28 -11.54 -1.45
CA SER A 819 -46.50 -11.34 -2.69
C SER A 819 -45.91 -9.93 -2.85
N PRO A 820 -46.70 -8.83 -2.77
CA PRO A 820 -46.15 -7.49 -2.98
C PRO A 820 -45.15 -7.09 -1.88
N LEU A 821 -45.30 -7.60 -0.65
CA LEU A 821 -44.37 -7.34 0.45
C LEU A 821 -43.04 -8.08 0.27
N ALA A 822 -43.08 -9.33 -0.17
CA ALA A 822 -41.89 -10.10 -0.50
C ALA A 822 -41.12 -9.46 -1.67
N ASP A 823 -41.82 -9.03 -2.73
CA ASP A 823 -41.23 -8.36 -3.89
C ASP A 823 -40.54 -7.04 -3.47
N LYS A 824 -41.16 -6.25 -2.57
CA LYS A 824 -40.55 -5.03 -2.02
C LYS A 824 -39.34 -5.30 -1.12
N LEU A 825 -39.41 -6.29 -0.22
CA LEU A 825 -38.27 -6.66 0.64
C LEU A 825 -37.06 -7.10 -0.19
N LEU A 826 -37.28 -7.89 -1.24
CA LEU A 826 -36.23 -8.34 -2.16
C LEU A 826 -35.64 -7.15 -2.94
N SER A 827 -36.48 -6.25 -3.45
CA SER A 827 -36.03 -5.04 -4.13
C SER A 827 -35.18 -4.13 -3.23
N TYR A 828 -35.59 -3.89 -1.98
CA TYR A 828 -34.77 -3.08 -1.04
C TYR A 828 -33.48 -3.81 -0.62
N ASN A 829 -33.50 -5.13 -0.53
CA ASN A 829 -32.29 -5.92 -0.30
C ASN A 829 -31.32 -5.83 -1.48
N GLU A 830 -31.80 -5.86 -2.72
CA GLU A 830 -30.98 -5.61 -3.91
C GLU A 830 -30.38 -4.19 -3.86
N ARG A 831 -31.18 -3.17 -3.58
CA ARG A 831 -30.72 -1.77 -3.44
C ARG A 831 -29.69 -1.59 -2.34
N LEU A 832 -29.85 -2.22 -1.17
CA LEU A 832 -28.88 -2.15 -0.06
C LEU A 832 -27.57 -2.81 -0.44
N MET A 833 -27.65 -3.99 -1.05
CA MET A 833 -26.46 -4.68 -1.53
C MET A 833 -25.78 -3.84 -2.62
N ASP A 834 -26.53 -3.17 -3.50
CA ASP A 834 -26.02 -2.33 -4.60
C ASP A 834 -25.30 -1.11 -4.03
N PHE A 835 -25.89 -0.48 -3.01
CA PHE A 835 -25.29 0.61 -2.25
C PHE A 835 -23.96 0.19 -1.58
N ALA A 836 -23.93 -0.96 -0.90
CA ALA A 836 -22.72 -1.48 -0.26
C ALA A 836 -21.62 -1.77 -1.29
N GLN A 837 -21.98 -2.29 -2.46
CA GLN A 837 -21.04 -2.56 -3.54
C GLN A 837 -20.53 -1.27 -4.20
N ALA A 838 -21.39 -0.27 -4.37
CA ALA A 838 -21.02 1.05 -4.86
C ALA A 838 -20.05 1.77 -3.91
N GLN A 839 -20.18 1.58 -2.59
CA GLN A 839 -19.18 2.05 -1.61
C GLN A 839 -17.82 1.37 -1.80
N THR A 840 -17.79 0.05 -2.04
CA THR A 840 -16.55 -0.67 -2.40
C THR A 840 -15.96 -0.18 -3.72
N LEU A 841 -16.78 0.30 -4.67
CA LEU A 841 -16.28 0.92 -5.90
C LEU A 841 -15.71 2.33 -5.66
N GLN A 842 -16.23 3.09 -4.69
CA GLN A 842 -15.65 4.37 -4.28
C GLN A 842 -14.26 4.22 -3.66
N THR A 843 -14.01 3.16 -2.88
CA THR A 843 -12.68 2.93 -2.28
C THR A 843 -11.60 2.64 -3.32
N LEU A 844 -11.98 2.20 -4.51
CA LEU A 844 -11.06 1.98 -5.63
C LEU A 844 -10.63 3.28 -6.33
N ASN A 845 -11.18 4.45 -5.96
CA ASN A 845 -10.79 5.79 -6.46
C ASN A 845 -10.77 5.94 -8.00
N ARG A 846 -11.63 5.23 -8.74
CA ARG A 846 -11.67 5.25 -10.22
C ARG A 846 -12.74 6.16 -10.85
N GLY A 847 -13.28 7.13 -10.09
CA GLY A 847 -14.22 8.13 -10.63
C GLY A 847 -15.59 7.58 -11.07
N ILE A 848 -16.01 6.46 -10.50
CA ILE A 848 -17.30 5.80 -10.81
C ILE A 848 -18.43 6.57 -10.12
N ASP A 849 -19.43 7.00 -10.88
CA ASP A 849 -20.64 7.61 -10.34
C ASP A 849 -21.52 6.53 -9.73
N THR A 850 -21.51 6.45 -8.40
CA THR A 850 -22.24 5.43 -7.64
C THR A 850 -23.75 5.55 -7.77
N CYS A 851 -24.27 6.75 -7.94
CA CYS A 851 -25.70 6.98 -8.10
C CYS A 851 -26.14 6.48 -9.49
N ARG A 852 -25.37 6.84 -10.52
CA ARG A 852 -25.63 6.39 -11.89
C ARG A 852 -25.45 4.88 -12.06
N PHE A 853 -24.46 4.27 -11.41
CA PHE A 853 -24.24 2.82 -11.46
C PHE A 853 -25.43 2.00 -10.91
N ALA A 854 -26.09 2.50 -9.87
CA ALA A 854 -27.26 1.84 -9.28
C ALA A 854 -28.51 1.91 -10.18
N GLU A 855 -28.66 2.97 -10.97
CA GLU A 855 -29.88 3.26 -11.75
C GLU A 855 -29.78 2.84 -13.22
N ASP A 856 -28.61 3.02 -13.84
CA ASP A 856 -28.39 2.83 -15.28
C ASP A 856 -27.73 1.47 -15.56
N ALA A 857 -28.51 0.53 -16.11
CA ALA A 857 -28.04 -0.83 -16.41
C ALA A 857 -26.97 -0.87 -17.52
N GLU A 858 -27.00 0.08 -18.46
CA GLU A 858 -26.03 0.17 -19.55
C GLU A 858 -24.70 0.71 -19.03
N TYR A 859 -24.75 1.81 -18.28
CA TYR A 859 -23.56 2.34 -17.59
C TYR A 859 -22.96 1.33 -16.61
N ARG A 860 -23.78 0.54 -15.92
CA ARG A 860 -23.33 -0.56 -15.04
C ARG A 860 -22.56 -1.61 -15.81
N LYS A 861 -23.10 -2.06 -16.95
CA LYS A 861 -22.43 -3.02 -17.84
C LYS A 861 -21.10 -2.45 -18.35
N GLU A 862 -21.07 -1.23 -18.84
CA GLU A 862 -19.85 -0.57 -19.32
C GLU A 862 -18.81 -0.42 -18.21
N THR A 863 -19.23 -0.03 -17.01
CA THR A 863 -18.34 0.10 -15.85
C THR A 863 -17.71 -1.24 -15.47
N ILE A 864 -18.50 -2.32 -15.46
CA ILE A 864 -18.01 -3.69 -15.17
C ILE A 864 -16.99 -4.12 -16.22
N LEU A 865 -17.26 -3.87 -17.50
CA LEU A 865 -16.32 -4.18 -18.58
C LEU A 865 -15.05 -3.32 -18.50
N GLY A 866 -15.16 -2.04 -18.13
CA GLY A 866 -14.03 -1.14 -17.90
C GLY A 866 -13.18 -1.56 -16.70
N LEU A 867 -13.79 -2.08 -15.62
CA LEU A 867 -13.05 -2.64 -14.49
C LEU A 867 -12.26 -3.90 -14.87
N ALA A 868 -12.79 -4.69 -15.80
CA ALA A 868 -12.08 -5.86 -16.34
C ALA A 868 -10.83 -5.48 -17.16
N MET A 869 -10.70 -4.23 -17.60
CA MET A 869 -9.49 -3.72 -18.26
C MET A 869 -8.44 -3.29 -17.23
N SER A 870 -7.99 -4.22 -16.39
CA SER A 870 -6.99 -3.96 -15.35
C SER A 870 -5.98 -5.09 -15.24
N LEU A 871 -4.75 -4.75 -14.84
CA LEU A 871 -3.70 -5.73 -14.55
C LEU A 871 -3.78 -6.27 -13.11
N GLU A 872 -4.56 -5.64 -12.23
CA GLU A 872 -4.71 -6.06 -10.84
C GLU A 872 -5.74 -7.18 -10.71
N THR A 873 -5.30 -8.37 -10.26
CA THR A 873 -6.16 -9.55 -10.11
C THR A 873 -7.36 -9.29 -9.19
N SER A 874 -7.16 -8.54 -8.09
CA SER A 874 -8.24 -8.17 -7.18
C SER A 874 -9.34 -7.31 -7.83
N VAL A 875 -8.96 -6.48 -8.81
CA VAL A 875 -9.92 -5.64 -9.55
C VAL A 875 -10.66 -6.46 -10.59
N CYS A 876 -9.98 -7.38 -11.28
CA CYS A 876 -10.62 -8.34 -12.18
C CYS A 876 -11.61 -9.26 -11.42
N ASP A 877 -11.23 -9.78 -10.26
CA ASP A 877 -12.11 -10.58 -9.40
C ASP A 877 -13.35 -9.78 -8.97
N THR A 878 -13.17 -8.49 -8.68
CA THR A 878 -14.27 -7.58 -8.37
C THR A 878 -15.18 -7.41 -9.59
N ALA A 879 -14.64 -7.22 -10.79
CA ALA A 879 -15.41 -7.13 -12.03
C ALA A 879 -16.22 -8.41 -12.31
N VAL A 880 -15.62 -9.59 -12.11
CA VAL A 880 -16.28 -10.90 -12.24
C VAL A 880 -17.43 -11.05 -11.25
N SER A 881 -17.19 -10.71 -9.98
CA SER A 881 -18.22 -10.74 -8.93
C SER A 881 -19.40 -9.81 -9.27
N LEU A 882 -19.10 -8.60 -9.77
CA LEU A 882 -20.12 -7.65 -10.22
C LEU A 882 -20.90 -8.19 -11.41
N ALA A 883 -20.23 -8.81 -12.39
CA ALA A 883 -20.88 -9.34 -13.57
C ALA A 883 -21.86 -10.46 -13.22
N GLN A 884 -21.43 -11.42 -12.39
CA GLN A 884 -22.28 -12.50 -11.89
C GLN A 884 -23.52 -11.98 -11.18
N ARG A 885 -23.34 -10.91 -10.40
CA ARG A 885 -24.39 -10.32 -9.60
C ARG A 885 -25.42 -9.53 -10.43
N TYR A 886 -24.95 -8.77 -11.40
CA TYR A 886 -25.81 -7.96 -12.28
C TYR A 886 -26.23 -8.69 -13.55
N ASN A 887 -25.99 -10.01 -13.60
CA ASN A 887 -26.34 -10.86 -14.73
C ASN A 887 -25.71 -10.40 -16.06
N VAL A 888 -24.53 -9.76 -15.99
CA VAL A 888 -23.72 -9.45 -17.16
C VAL A 888 -22.97 -10.74 -17.53
N PRO A 889 -23.09 -11.24 -18.77
CA PRO A 889 -22.48 -12.51 -19.15
C PRO A 889 -20.96 -12.47 -18.93
N LEU A 890 -20.45 -13.42 -18.14
CA LEU A 890 -19.01 -13.55 -17.86
C LEU A 890 -18.17 -13.65 -19.13
N TRP A 891 -18.73 -14.22 -20.19
CA TRP A 891 -18.11 -14.27 -21.51
C TRP A 891 -17.66 -12.87 -21.98
N HIS A 892 -18.49 -11.85 -21.83
CA HIS A 892 -18.16 -10.48 -22.26
C HIS A 892 -17.04 -9.87 -21.40
N VAL A 893 -17.03 -10.15 -20.10
CA VAL A 893 -16.00 -9.68 -19.16
C VAL A 893 -14.66 -10.30 -19.49
N TYR A 894 -14.60 -11.63 -19.61
CA TYR A 894 -13.38 -12.35 -19.94
C TYR A 894 -12.87 -12.03 -21.34
N MET A 895 -13.75 -11.82 -22.31
CA MET A 895 -13.32 -11.44 -23.66
C MET A 895 -12.73 -10.03 -23.67
N THR A 896 -13.32 -9.10 -22.93
CA THR A 896 -12.79 -7.73 -22.80
C THR A 896 -11.47 -7.71 -22.02
N HIS A 897 -11.34 -8.55 -20.99
CA HIS A 897 -10.08 -8.72 -20.27
C HIS A 897 -8.99 -9.32 -21.18
N LEU A 898 -9.31 -10.35 -21.97
CA LEU A 898 -8.38 -10.96 -22.93
C LEU A 898 -7.91 -9.93 -23.98
N GLU A 899 -8.82 -9.13 -24.53
CA GLU A 899 -8.46 -8.04 -25.46
C GLU A 899 -7.49 -7.05 -24.80
N PHE A 900 -7.77 -6.64 -23.58
CA PHE A 900 -6.88 -5.76 -22.82
C PHE A 900 -5.52 -6.39 -22.54
N LEU A 901 -5.43 -7.69 -22.22
CA LEU A 901 -4.15 -8.37 -21.98
C LEU A 901 -3.21 -8.27 -23.18
N PHE A 902 -3.73 -8.42 -24.40
CA PHE A 902 -2.94 -8.25 -25.63
C PHE A 902 -2.52 -6.80 -25.89
N ASP A 903 -3.34 -5.82 -25.50
CA ASP A 903 -3.02 -4.39 -25.68
C ASP A 903 -2.18 -3.80 -24.52
N SER A 904 -2.02 -4.54 -23.41
CA SER A 904 -1.35 -4.07 -22.20
C SER A 904 0.19 -4.09 -22.24
N GLY A 905 0.79 -4.63 -23.30
CA GLY A 905 2.24 -4.71 -23.48
C GLY A 905 2.94 -5.84 -22.71
N LEU A 906 2.18 -6.79 -22.16
CA LEU A 906 2.72 -7.99 -21.50
C LEU A 906 3.37 -8.95 -22.51
N SER A 907 4.33 -9.76 -22.03
CA SER A 907 4.90 -10.85 -22.81
C SER A 907 3.90 -11.99 -23.03
N THR A 908 4.09 -12.79 -24.08
CA THR A 908 3.19 -13.91 -24.38
C THR A 908 3.12 -14.93 -23.24
N ASP A 909 4.22 -15.16 -22.52
CA ASP A 909 4.28 -16.08 -21.40
C ASP A 909 3.47 -15.55 -20.20
N GLU A 910 3.53 -14.25 -19.92
CA GLU A 910 2.74 -13.60 -18.86
C GLU A 910 1.25 -13.64 -19.18
N ILE A 911 0.86 -13.37 -20.43
CA ILE A 911 -0.54 -13.51 -20.89
C ILE A 911 -1.02 -14.96 -20.69
N ASP A 912 -0.20 -15.95 -21.09
CA ASP A 912 -0.50 -17.38 -20.89
C ASP A 912 -0.66 -17.74 -19.41
N THR A 913 0.17 -17.17 -18.51
CA THR A 913 0.02 -17.39 -17.07
C THR A 913 -1.28 -16.80 -16.53
N ARG A 914 -1.68 -15.60 -16.98
CA ARG A 914 -2.93 -14.95 -16.57
C ARG A 914 -4.16 -15.72 -17.03
N ILE A 915 -4.19 -16.14 -18.30
CA ILE A 915 -5.29 -16.94 -18.86
C ILE A 915 -5.51 -18.22 -18.03
N LYS A 916 -4.42 -18.86 -17.57
CA LYS A 916 -4.47 -20.08 -16.74
C LYS A 916 -4.87 -19.81 -15.29
N GLN A 917 -4.33 -18.75 -14.67
CA GLN A 917 -4.65 -18.37 -13.29
C GLN A 917 -6.13 -17.97 -13.14
N GLU A 918 -6.65 -17.21 -14.09
CA GLU A 918 -8.02 -16.69 -14.07
C GLU A 918 -9.03 -17.62 -14.78
N ASN A 919 -8.56 -18.75 -15.32
CA ASN A 919 -9.35 -19.79 -15.94
C ASN A 919 -10.35 -19.28 -17.00
N LEU A 920 -9.87 -18.45 -17.93
CA LEU A 920 -10.72 -17.74 -18.90
C LEU A 920 -11.27 -18.65 -20.01
N LEU A 921 -10.47 -19.64 -20.46
CA LEU A 921 -10.75 -20.44 -21.66
C LEU A 921 -12.08 -21.23 -21.61
N PRO A 922 -12.44 -21.94 -20.52
CA PRO A 922 -13.67 -22.74 -20.50
C PRO A 922 -14.92 -21.89 -20.79
N THR A 923 -14.97 -20.67 -20.26
CA THR A 923 -16.09 -19.75 -20.51
C THR A 923 -16.02 -19.18 -21.92
N LEU A 924 -14.85 -18.78 -22.43
CA LEU A 924 -14.73 -18.23 -23.78
C LEU A 924 -15.10 -19.24 -24.88
N THR A 925 -14.81 -20.53 -24.65
CA THR A 925 -15.15 -21.61 -25.59
C THR A 925 -16.65 -21.90 -25.71
N SER A 926 -17.52 -21.33 -24.86
CA SER A 926 -18.97 -21.53 -24.96
C SER A 926 -19.59 -20.88 -26.20
N CYS A 927 -18.96 -19.85 -26.76
CA CYS A 927 -19.46 -19.07 -27.89
C CYS A 927 -18.36 -18.90 -28.96
N PRO A 928 -18.06 -19.95 -29.76
CA PRO A 928 -16.92 -19.98 -30.68
C PRO A 928 -16.99 -18.95 -31.81
N GLU A 929 -18.18 -18.72 -32.39
CA GLU A 929 -18.36 -17.75 -33.49
C GLU A 929 -18.04 -16.32 -33.04
N GLU A 930 -18.56 -15.92 -31.87
CA GLU A 930 -18.35 -14.58 -31.33
C GLU A 930 -16.91 -14.37 -30.86
N PHE A 931 -16.28 -15.43 -30.33
CA PHE A 931 -14.87 -15.43 -29.94
C PHE A 931 -13.97 -15.16 -31.14
N HIS A 932 -14.13 -15.91 -32.24
CA HIS A 932 -13.37 -15.69 -33.48
C HIS A 932 -13.62 -14.32 -34.08
N ALA A 933 -14.86 -13.82 -34.07
CA ALA A 933 -15.19 -12.50 -34.58
C ALA A 933 -14.47 -11.37 -33.82
N ARG A 934 -14.47 -11.42 -32.48
CA ARG A 934 -13.80 -10.40 -31.65
C ARG A 934 -12.28 -10.52 -31.69
N MET A 935 -11.73 -11.74 -31.67
CA MET A 935 -10.29 -12.00 -31.83
C MET A 935 -9.76 -11.40 -33.15
N ASN A 936 -10.46 -11.59 -34.26
CA ASN A 936 -10.06 -11.03 -35.56
C ASN A 936 -10.24 -9.51 -35.67
N LYS A 937 -11.22 -8.93 -34.95
CA LYS A 937 -11.55 -7.51 -35.04
C LYS A 937 -10.64 -6.63 -34.17
N TYR A 938 -10.32 -7.06 -32.95
CA TYR A 938 -9.62 -6.22 -31.97
C TYR A 938 -8.17 -6.69 -31.71
N ILE A 939 -7.93 -8.00 -31.58
CA ILE A 939 -6.61 -8.53 -31.21
C ILE A 939 -5.72 -8.76 -32.44
N TYR A 940 -6.24 -9.36 -33.51
CA TYR A 940 -5.42 -9.63 -34.69
C TYR A 940 -4.80 -8.38 -35.28
N PRO A 941 -5.47 -7.20 -35.39
CA PRO A 941 -4.85 -5.99 -35.91
C PRO A 941 -3.75 -5.41 -35.02
N SER A 942 -3.83 -5.55 -33.68
CA SER A 942 -2.87 -4.94 -32.75
C SER A 942 -1.51 -5.64 -32.73
N ILE A 943 -1.45 -6.95 -33.05
CA ILE A 943 -0.20 -7.72 -33.07
C ILE A 943 0.70 -7.31 -34.27
N ALA A 944 2.01 -7.13 -34.11
CA ALA A 944 2.89 -6.85 -35.26
C ALA A 944 3.06 -8.09 -36.16
N GLY A 945 3.14 -7.90 -37.49
CA GLY A 945 3.28 -9.02 -38.43
C GLY A 945 4.61 -9.78 -38.34
N THR A 946 5.63 -9.15 -37.75
CA THR A 946 6.95 -9.72 -37.45
C THR A 946 7.02 -10.36 -36.06
N ASP A 947 6.01 -10.14 -35.20
CA ASP A 947 5.95 -10.75 -33.88
C ASP A 947 5.38 -12.17 -33.97
N HIS A 948 6.25 -13.12 -34.31
CA HIS A 948 5.85 -14.52 -34.48
C HIS A 948 5.46 -15.18 -33.17
N GLU A 949 5.95 -14.71 -32.02
CA GLU A 949 5.59 -15.26 -30.71
C GLU A 949 4.14 -14.93 -30.38
N ALA A 950 3.76 -13.65 -30.48
CA ALA A 950 2.39 -13.21 -30.26
C ALA A 950 1.42 -13.81 -31.29
N LEU A 951 1.82 -13.93 -32.57
CA LEU A 951 1.00 -14.60 -33.59
C LEU A 951 0.82 -16.10 -33.31
N VAL A 952 1.85 -16.80 -32.83
CA VAL A 952 1.72 -18.21 -32.44
C VAL A 952 0.74 -18.36 -31.29
N HIS A 953 0.85 -17.51 -30.27
CA HIS A 953 -0.06 -17.52 -29.12
C HIS A 953 -1.50 -17.21 -29.55
N TYR A 954 -1.71 -16.19 -30.39
CA TYR A 954 -3.01 -15.85 -31.00
C TYR A 954 -3.66 -17.04 -31.74
N PHE A 955 -2.94 -17.67 -32.68
CA PHE A 955 -3.49 -18.80 -33.43
C PHE A 955 -3.65 -20.06 -32.57
N SER A 956 -2.87 -20.22 -31.50
CA SER A 956 -3.07 -21.28 -30.51
C SER A 956 -4.35 -21.08 -29.69
N LEU A 957 -4.72 -19.84 -29.36
CA LEU A 957 -6.01 -19.54 -28.73
C LEU A 957 -7.18 -19.82 -29.69
N LEU A 958 -7.07 -19.45 -30.97
CA LEU A 958 -8.09 -19.79 -31.97
C LEU A 958 -8.24 -21.32 -32.17
N ASP A 959 -7.14 -22.07 -32.10
CA ASP A 959 -7.16 -23.54 -32.19
C ASP A 959 -7.84 -24.20 -30.99
N SER A 960 -7.78 -23.58 -29.81
CA SER A 960 -8.47 -24.05 -28.61
C SER A 960 -10.00 -23.94 -28.69
N CYS A 961 -10.51 -23.16 -29.66
CA CYS A 961 -11.94 -22.94 -29.88
C CYS A 961 -12.28 -23.14 -31.38
N PRO A 962 -12.27 -24.38 -31.89
CA PRO A 962 -12.44 -24.62 -33.32
C PRO A 962 -13.85 -24.26 -33.80
N LEU A 963 -13.93 -23.57 -34.94
CA LEU A 963 -15.18 -23.36 -35.68
C LEU A 963 -15.49 -24.57 -36.57
N GLU A 964 -16.77 -24.86 -36.78
CA GLU A 964 -17.17 -25.82 -37.83
C GLU A 964 -16.70 -25.31 -39.21
N PRO A 965 -16.18 -26.19 -40.07
CA PRO A 965 -15.64 -25.79 -41.36
C PRO A 965 -16.76 -25.26 -42.26
N GLN A 966 -16.89 -23.94 -42.34
CA GLN A 966 -17.62 -23.28 -43.43
C GLN A 966 -16.70 -23.21 -44.64
N ASP A 967 -17.22 -23.58 -45.82
CA ASP A 967 -16.55 -23.67 -47.14
C ASP A 967 -15.92 -22.34 -47.60
N THR A 968 -14.92 -21.86 -46.87
CA THR A 968 -14.08 -20.72 -47.22
C THR A 968 -12.65 -21.24 -47.24
N GLY A 969 -11.89 -20.91 -48.29
CA GLY A 969 -10.50 -21.36 -48.49
C GLY A 969 -9.49 -20.81 -47.47
N SER A 970 -9.91 -20.60 -46.22
CA SER A 970 -9.12 -20.13 -45.11
C SER A 970 -8.28 -21.27 -44.52
N VAL A 971 -7.02 -20.97 -44.19
CA VAL A 971 -6.08 -21.93 -43.62
C VAL A 971 -6.46 -22.18 -42.15
N PRO A 972 -6.50 -23.44 -41.66
CA PRO A 972 -6.90 -23.71 -40.28
C PRO A 972 -5.86 -23.17 -39.28
N PRO A 973 -6.28 -22.71 -38.08
CA PRO A 973 -5.41 -22.09 -37.06
C PRO A 973 -4.16 -22.93 -36.73
N ILE A 974 -4.30 -24.25 -36.57
CA ILE A 974 -3.17 -25.15 -36.32
C ILE A 974 -2.11 -25.14 -37.42
N THR A 975 -2.49 -24.86 -38.66
CA THR A 975 -1.56 -24.76 -39.80
C THR A 975 -0.78 -23.45 -39.73
N HIS A 976 -1.41 -22.35 -39.31
CA HIS A 976 -0.71 -21.10 -39.02
C HIS A 976 0.35 -21.27 -37.93
N VAL A 977 -0.01 -21.92 -36.81
CA VAL A 977 0.93 -22.23 -35.71
C VAL A 977 2.13 -23.04 -36.19
N LYS A 978 1.89 -24.10 -36.98
CA LYS A 978 2.96 -24.95 -37.53
C LYS A 978 3.87 -24.21 -38.52
N LEU A 979 3.32 -23.28 -39.30
CA LEU A 979 4.09 -22.45 -40.22
C LEU A 979 4.94 -21.44 -39.45
N LEU A 980 4.32 -20.66 -38.56
CA LEU A 980 4.99 -19.65 -37.76
C LEU A 980 6.13 -20.21 -36.91
N ARG A 981 5.96 -21.35 -36.22
CA ARG A 981 7.05 -21.97 -35.45
C ARG A 981 8.28 -22.31 -36.30
N LYS A 982 8.07 -22.74 -37.55
CA LYS A 982 9.16 -23.10 -38.47
C LYS A 982 9.76 -21.88 -39.16
N ILE A 983 8.95 -20.87 -39.45
CA ILE A 983 9.40 -19.59 -40.02
C ILE A 983 10.22 -18.83 -38.98
N LYS A 984 9.76 -18.74 -37.73
CA LYS A 984 10.47 -18.09 -36.62
C LYS A 984 11.93 -18.56 -36.49
N THR A 985 12.18 -19.86 -36.62
CA THR A 985 13.53 -20.44 -36.52
C THR A 985 14.46 -20.13 -37.70
N VAL A 986 13.91 -19.67 -38.81
CA VAL A 986 14.55 -19.67 -40.13
C VAL A 986 14.55 -18.27 -40.78
N ALA A 987 13.61 -17.42 -40.39
CA ALA A 987 13.34 -16.10 -40.93
C ALA A 987 12.50 -15.28 -39.93
N SER A 988 13.12 -14.84 -38.83
CA SER A 988 12.47 -14.03 -37.77
C SER A 988 11.88 -12.71 -38.28
N ASP A 989 12.49 -12.12 -39.29
CA ASP A 989 12.14 -10.78 -39.78
C ASP A 989 11.00 -10.81 -40.83
N LEU A 990 10.45 -11.99 -41.14
CA LEU A 990 9.38 -12.14 -42.12
C LEU A 990 8.06 -11.61 -41.56
N ASP A 991 7.41 -10.68 -42.26
CA ASP A 991 6.06 -10.25 -41.92
C ASP A 991 5.04 -11.32 -42.35
N TYR A 992 4.57 -12.11 -41.37
CA TYR A 992 3.67 -13.23 -41.61
C TYR A 992 2.26 -12.78 -42.03
N LYS A 993 1.80 -11.62 -41.56
CA LYS A 993 0.48 -11.11 -41.96
C LYS A 993 0.46 -10.80 -43.44
N LYS A 994 1.50 -10.13 -43.95
CA LYS A 994 1.64 -9.85 -45.39
C LYS A 994 1.69 -11.11 -46.26
N LEU A 995 2.20 -12.21 -45.70
CA LEU A 995 2.28 -13.50 -46.38
C LEU A 995 0.89 -14.16 -46.57
N VAL A 996 -0.05 -13.91 -45.64
CA VAL A 996 -1.34 -14.61 -45.57
C VAL A 996 -2.55 -13.73 -45.93
N ASP A 997 -2.47 -12.41 -45.75
CA ASP A 997 -3.56 -11.42 -45.96
C ASP A 997 -3.98 -11.27 -47.44
N GLY A 998 -3.36 -11.98 -48.38
CA GLY A 998 -3.75 -12.02 -49.80
C GLY A 998 -3.53 -10.72 -50.58
N LYS A 999 -3.07 -9.63 -49.94
CA LYS A 999 -2.82 -8.31 -50.57
C LYS A 999 -1.53 -8.25 -51.37
N MET A 1000 -0.47 -8.94 -50.97
CA MET A 1000 0.78 -9.11 -51.74
C MET A 1000 0.95 -10.53 -52.23
N ARG A 1001 1.72 -10.75 -53.31
CA ARG A 1001 2.02 -12.13 -53.73
C ARG A 1001 2.94 -12.73 -52.66
N PRO A 1002 2.67 -13.94 -52.13
CA PRO A 1002 3.49 -14.54 -51.09
C PRO A 1002 4.98 -14.61 -51.45
N LEU A 1003 5.27 -14.78 -52.75
CA LEU A 1003 6.63 -14.79 -53.28
C LEU A 1003 7.36 -13.45 -53.07
N ASP A 1004 6.69 -12.31 -53.23
CA ASP A 1004 7.29 -10.98 -53.07
C ASP A 1004 7.68 -10.71 -51.60
N VAL A 1005 7.00 -11.35 -50.65
CA VAL A 1005 7.28 -11.27 -49.22
C VAL A 1005 8.42 -12.21 -48.82
N ILE A 1006 8.53 -13.39 -49.46
CA ILE A 1006 9.57 -14.39 -49.18
C ILE A 1006 10.91 -14.02 -49.84
N CYS A 1007 10.90 -13.54 -51.09
CA CYS A 1007 12.08 -13.25 -51.91
C CYS A 1007 13.18 -12.44 -51.19
N PRO A 1008 12.88 -11.33 -50.48
CA PRO A 1008 13.89 -10.50 -49.82
C PRO A 1008 14.67 -11.26 -48.75
N ILE A 1009 14.06 -12.26 -48.11
CA ILE A 1009 14.60 -12.96 -46.94
C ILE A 1009 15.29 -14.29 -47.33
N LEU A 1010 15.09 -14.78 -48.56
CA LEU A 1010 15.75 -16.01 -49.03
C LEU A 1010 17.28 -15.91 -48.97
N ASN A 1011 17.90 -16.93 -48.38
CA ASN A 1011 19.34 -17.17 -48.26
C ASN A 1011 19.65 -18.68 -48.39
N THR A 1012 20.92 -19.05 -48.38
CA THR A 1012 21.38 -20.44 -48.54
C THR A 1012 20.91 -21.38 -47.42
N GLU A 1013 20.70 -20.86 -46.21
CA GLU A 1013 20.32 -21.64 -45.03
C GLU A 1013 18.80 -21.87 -44.95
N ASN A 1014 17.99 -20.92 -45.44
CA ASN A 1014 16.54 -20.94 -45.31
C ASN A 1014 15.76 -21.36 -46.57
N VAL A 1015 16.37 -21.39 -47.76
CA VAL A 1015 15.64 -21.68 -49.00
C VAL A 1015 15.01 -23.08 -48.99
N ASN A 1016 15.72 -24.09 -48.49
CA ASN A 1016 15.24 -25.48 -48.47
C ASN A 1016 14.06 -25.66 -47.49
N THR A 1017 14.07 -24.95 -46.37
CA THR A 1017 13.01 -25.01 -45.36
C THR A 1017 11.79 -24.23 -45.82
N LEU A 1018 11.96 -23.03 -46.39
CA LEU A 1018 10.87 -22.23 -46.95
C LEU A 1018 10.24 -22.89 -48.19
N ALA A 1019 11.02 -23.52 -49.06
CA ALA A 1019 10.50 -24.27 -50.20
C ALA A 1019 9.67 -25.49 -49.79
N LYS A 1020 10.02 -26.16 -48.67
CA LYS A 1020 9.20 -27.24 -48.07
C LYS A 1020 7.90 -26.72 -47.44
N LEU A 1021 7.88 -25.47 -46.99
CA LEU A 1021 6.69 -24.83 -46.39
C LEU A 1021 5.77 -24.21 -47.44
N ALA A 1022 6.27 -23.98 -48.66
CA ALA A 1022 5.52 -23.42 -49.78
C ALA A 1022 4.17 -24.12 -50.00
N SER A 1023 4.14 -25.45 -49.94
CA SER A 1023 2.94 -26.26 -50.17
C SER A 1023 1.82 -26.06 -49.14
N LYS A 1024 2.05 -25.21 -48.12
CA LYS A 1024 1.09 -24.83 -47.08
C LYS A 1024 0.79 -23.33 -47.04
N ILE A 1025 1.42 -22.54 -47.92
CA ILE A 1025 1.19 -21.10 -48.05
C ILE A 1025 0.22 -20.88 -49.22
N PRO A 1026 -0.97 -20.29 -48.99
CA PRO A 1026 -1.97 -20.10 -50.04
C PRO A 1026 -1.49 -19.08 -51.09
N ASP A 1027 -1.72 -19.36 -52.37
CA ASP A 1027 -1.37 -18.47 -53.50
C ASP A 1027 -2.61 -17.81 -54.11
N LYS A 1028 -2.45 -16.61 -54.69
CA LYS A 1028 -3.54 -15.77 -55.19
C LYS A 1028 -4.28 -16.34 -56.39
N THR A 1029 -3.69 -17.30 -57.10
CA THR A 1029 -4.30 -17.98 -58.26
C THR A 1029 -5.18 -19.17 -57.88
N GLY A 1030 -5.37 -19.42 -56.58
CA GLY A 1030 -6.00 -20.63 -56.06
C GLY A 1030 -4.98 -21.77 -55.96
N GLY A 1031 -4.95 -22.42 -54.79
CA GLY A 1031 -3.96 -23.45 -54.45
C GLY A 1031 -2.87 -22.94 -53.50
N PHE A 1032 -1.77 -23.70 -53.38
CA PHE A 1032 -0.64 -23.40 -52.50
C PHE A 1032 0.62 -23.12 -53.32
N LEU A 1033 1.55 -22.34 -52.76
CA LEU A 1033 2.83 -22.03 -53.38
C LEU A 1033 3.61 -23.33 -53.68
N HIS A 1034 4.13 -23.49 -54.89
CA HIS A 1034 4.92 -24.67 -55.22
C HIS A 1034 6.40 -24.46 -54.87
N ALA A 1035 7.06 -25.51 -54.36
CA ALA A 1035 8.47 -25.46 -53.98
C ALA A 1035 9.39 -24.98 -55.13
N SER A 1036 9.05 -25.33 -56.38
CA SER A 1036 9.81 -24.90 -57.57
C SER A 1036 9.84 -23.39 -57.74
N VAL A 1037 8.76 -22.68 -57.38
CA VAL A 1037 8.67 -21.21 -57.51
C VAL A 1037 9.61 -20.51 -56.53
N VAL A 1038 9.72 -21.04 -55.31
CA VAL A 1038 10.67 -20.56 -54.29
C VAL A 1038 12.11 -20.80 -54.73
N TYR A 1039 12.43 -21.99 -55.28
CA TYR A 1039 13.75 -22.27 -55.82
C TYR A 1039 14.09 -21.42 -57.04
N CYS A 1040 13.14 -21.16 -57.93
CA CYS A 1040 13.33 -20.27 -59.08
C CYS A 1040 13.60 -18.83 -58.62
N ALA A 1041 12.84 -18.31 -57.67
CA ALA A 1041 13.07 -17.00 -57.09
C ALA A 1041 14.44 -16.88 -56.41
N TRP A 1042 14.83 -17.92 -55.65
CA TRP A 1042 16.17 -18.00 -55.09
C TRP A 1042 17.26 -18.07 -56.16
N ALA A 1043 17.09 -18.86 -57.21
CA ALA A 1043 18.07 -18.97 -58.30
C ALA A 1043 18.25 -17.65 -59.05
N VAL A 1044 17.16 -16.91 -59.29
CA VAL A 1044 17.21 -15.57 -59.89
C VAL A 1044 17.92 -14.59 -58.96
N LYS A 1045 17.60 -14.59 -57.66
CA LYS A 1045 18.27 -13.74 -56.67
C LYS A 1045 19.76 -14.07 -56.54
N LEU A 1046 20.10 -15.35 -56.45
CA LEU A 1046 21.47 -15.87 -56.40
C LEU A 1046 22.27 -15.48 -57.65
N PHE A 1047 21.62 -15.50 -58.82
CA PHE A 1047 22.24 -15.12 -60.10
C PHE A 1047 22.56 -13.62 -60.17
N TRP A 1048 21.64 -12.75 -59.71
CA TRP A 1048 21.81 -11.30 -59.79
C TRP A 1048 22.57 -10.68 -58.61
N GLU A 1049 22.34 -11.16 -57.39
CA GLU A 1049 22.88 -10.57 -56.14
C GLU A 1049 24.07 -11.36 -55.57
N GLY A 1050 24.27 -12.61 -56.02
CA GLY A 1050 25.25 -13.54 -55.46
C GLY A 1050 24.81 -14.13 -54.11
N ASP A 1051 25.46 -15.21 -53.66
CA ASP A 1051 25.18 -15.77 -52.34
C ASP A 1051 25.82 -14.88 -51.26
N PRO A 1052 25.06 -14.29 -50.33
CA PRO A 1052 25.62 -13.52 -49.23
C PRO A 1052 26.54 -14.36 -48.32
N ALA A 1053 26.34 -15.69 -48.24
CA ALA A 1053 27.25 -16.59 -47.53
C ALA A 1053 28.54 -16.85 -48.32
N ALA A 1054 28.51 -16.76 -49.66
CA ALA A 1054 29.70 -16.87 -50.52
C ALA A 1054 30.52 -15.58 -50.59
N LYS A 1055 29.98 -14.42 -50.21
CA LYS A 1055 30.78 -13.18 -50.04
C LYS A 1055 31.88 -13.32 -48.97
N LYS A 1056 31.78 -14.31 -48.06
CA LYS A 1056 32.85 -14.70 -47.12
C LYS A 1056 33.91 -15.66 -47.69
N LYS A 1057 33.80 -16.09 -48.95
CA LYS A 1057 34.74 -17.00 -49.63
C LYS A 1057 34.76 -16.71 -51.15
N ARG A 1058 35.50 -15.68 -51.59
CA ARG A 1058 36.21 -15.69 -52.88
C ARG A 1058 37.15 -14.48 -53.02
N GLU A 1059 38.41 -14.74 -52.73
CA GLU A 1059 39.54 -14.17 -53.48
C GLU A 1059 39.93 -15.16 -54.60
N VAL A 1060 40.06 -14.61 -55.81
CA VAL A 1060 40.97 -14.98 -56.92
C VAL A 1060 40.93 -16.41 -57.50
N THR A 1061 40.36 -16.57 -58.71
CA THR A 1061 41.07 -16.94 -59.98
C THR A 1061 40.13 -17.32 -61.15
N SER A 1062 40.36 -16.66 -62.30
CA SER A 1062 40.32 -17.09 -63.71
C SER A 1062 39.20 -18.00 -64.28
N THR A 1063 38.50 -17.44 -65.29
CA THR A 1063 38.09 -18.02 -66.59
C THR A 1063 37.65 -19.50 -66.70
N VAL A 1064 36.46 -19.75 -67.27
CA VAL A 1064 36.24 -20.45 -68.56
C VAL A 1064 34.73 -20.67 -68.83
N ARG A 1065 34.35 -20.44 -70.10
CA ARG A 1065 33.07 -20.71 -70.77
C ARG A 1065 32.60 -22.17 -70.71
N ALA A 1066 31.28 -22.40 -70.68
CA ALA A 1066 30.50 -23.27 -71.57
C ALA A 1066 29.04 -23.34 -71.07
N THR A 1067 27.99 -22.83 -71.75
CA THR A 1067 27.18 -23.51 -72.80
C THR A 1067 26.79 -24.94 -72.38
N THR A 1068 25.52 -25.40 -72.34
CA THR A 1068 24.45 -25.30 -73.35
C THR A 1068 23.15 -25.94 -72.81
N CYS A 1069 21.99 -25.55 -73.38
CA CYS A 1069 20.70 -26.27 -73.46
C CYS A 1069 19.87 -26.38 -72.16
N VAL A 1070 18.58 -26.05 -72.09
CA VAL A 1070 17.48 -26.32 -73.03
C VAL A 1070 16.41 -25.23 -72.92
N VAL A 1071 15.99 -24.72 -74.07
CA VAL A 1071 14.73 -24.01 -74.36
C VAL A 1071 13.63 -25.06 -74.58
N GLU A 1072 12.36 -24.68 -74.36
CA GLU A 1072 11.10 -25.44 -74.53
C GLU A 1072 10.64 -26.10 -73.21
N VAL A 1073 9.49 -25.78 -72.62
CA VAL A 1073 8.15 -25.59 -73.21
C VAL A 1073 7.38 -24.53 -72.40
N LEU A 1074 7.03 -23.41 -73.05
CA LEU A 1074 5.95 -22.51 -72.65
C LEU A 1074 4.96 -22.49 -73.81
N VAL A 1075 3.88 -23.26 -73.69
CA VAL A 1075 2.62 -23.00 -74.38
C VAL A 1075 1.52 -23.10 -73.32
N HIS A 1076 0.83 -21.96 -73.14
CA HIS A 1076 -0.36 -21.72 -72.31
C HIS A 1076 -1.49 -22.75 -72.47
N PRO A 1077 -2.53 -22.74 -71.61
CA PRO A 1077 -2.77 -21.87 -70.45
C PRO A 1077 -2.74 -22.58 -69.08
#